data_AF-A0A8C1QBI7-F1
#
_entry.id   AF-A0A8C1QBI7-F1
#
_cell.length_a   1.000
_cell.length_b   1.000
_cell.length_c   1.000
_cell.angle_alpha   90.00
_cell.angle_beta   90.00
_cell.angle_gamma   90.00
#
_symmetry.space_group_name_H-M   'P 1'
#
loop_
_entity.id
_entity.type
_entity.pdbx_description
1 polymer ?
#
loop_
_entity_poly.entity_id
_entity_poly.type
_entity_poly.pdbx_seq_one_letter_code
_entity_poly.pdbx_strand_id
1 'polypeptide(L)'
;MVLHTSPYPSAFLSFLSCLSWVFVFPCYWLLDRLLASCVATSLEKRRRSQDPCSFLALGVLISTPLYLVLLLASLPFAFIGFLLWAPLQTIRNPYIYSYQKPDKHGAEQGTSAGTGAALAEWRLQGRSFCFGSANVCLLPDSLARFNNLADTQRRAREVGKRIRNGASRPQIKIYIDSPTNTSISAASFCSLATQGFRRTSSLDHRPEPVVTTDPETEALTECPVHPSGGTSSDCPIHSIEAQNSSECPLHPNGEEHAPDCAVHQFADPHSSGECPVHSNIIQNSEDCPLHLAGVQISITSPDSEPTEAEKGNHQTGDGDTGSLESRTASRESLVRFHAADGGISPNNTLSQHRTSVFKRPIGRKRRHGDDGFDHEISAFFPANLDFLCLQEVFERRAADRLRKQLHRYFPFVLSDVGRYGWKGCCSRFKFLNSGLLLASRYPILDAHYECFPNGRSEDALAAKGVLYAKVQVGSSAQDQRVVGYIACTHLHAIEGDSAVRCEQLDMLLEWGAEFKRATSGPSDEEKVLEDQVAFDVILGDLNFDNCSSEDKLEQQHALFTHYKDPCRLGPGEDKPWALGTLLDTSGLYDEEASSPESLQKVMENEEGRKEYLVFPSSKNHCPSQKGRKIPLKGNGRRIDYILYKEEGLQPDWKVDIEEFSFITQLAGLTDHLSVAARLVVSTGEEET
;
A
#
# COMPACT_ATOMS: atom_id res chain seq x y z
N MET A 1 25.22 10.81 -14.80
CA MET A 1 25.75 9.54 -14.24
C MET A 1 25.27 8.37 -15.11
N VAL A 2 25.92 7.21 -15.07
CA VAL A 2 25.49 6.03 -15.87
C VAL A 2 24.55 5.16 -15.04
N LEU A 3 23.36 4.86 -15.56
CA LEU A 3 22.42 3.92 -14.93
C LEU A 3 22.83 2.47 -15.22
N HIS A 4 23.08 1.70 -14.17
CA HIS A 4 23.54 0.32 -14.28
C HIS A 4 22.40 -0.67 -14.54
N THR A 5 22.37 -1.33 -15.70
CA THR A 5 21.32 -2.31 -16.06
C THR A 5 21.64 -3.77 -15.68
N SER A 6 22.87 -4.01 -15.22
CA SER A 6 23.38 -5.33 -14.85
C SER A 6 24.15 -5.20 -13.52
N PRO A 7 24.14 -6.23 -12.65
CA PRO A 7 24.93 -6.21 -11.42
C PRO A 7 26.44 -6.16 -11.66
N TYR A 8 26.90 -6.55 -12.85
CA TYR A 8 28.32 -6.58 -13.22
C TYR A 8 28.56 -5.95 -14.60
N PRO A 9 29.75 -5.38 -14.84
CA PRO A 9 30.08 -4.70 -16.09
C PRO A 9 30.29 -5.65 -17.28
N SER A 10 30.47 -6.95 -17.06
CA SER A 10 30.64 -7.94 -18.14
C SER A 10 29.81 -9.20 -17.93
N ALA A 11 29.42 -9.84 -19.04
CA ALA A 11 28.66 -11.09 -19.02
C ALA A 11 29.42 -12.24 -18.34
N PHE A 12 30.75 -12.26 -18.47
CA PHE A 12 31.61 -13.24 -17.80
C PHE A 12 31.53 -13.13 -16.28
N LEU A 13 31.59 -11.91 -15.71
CA LEU A 13 31.44 -11.70 -14.27
C LEU A 13 30.04 -12.07 -13.78
N SER A 14 29.01 -11.76 -14.58
CA SER A 14 27.63 -12.21 -14.29
C SER A 14 27.51 -13.74 -14.29
N PHE A 15 28.17 -14.43 -15.23
CA PHE A 15 28.22 -15.89 -15.26
C PHE A 15 28.94 -16.46 -14.03
N LEU A 16 30.10 -15.91 -13.64
CA LEU A 16 30.81 -16.32 -12.43
C LEU A 16 29.96 -16.11 -11.17
N SER A 17 29.22 -15.01 -11.09
CA SER A 17 28.30 -14.76 -9.98
C SER A 17 27.12 -15.74 -9.95
N CYS A 18 26.61 -16.12 -11.12
CA CYS A 18 25.59 -17.17 -11.22
C CYS A 18 26.14 -18.51 -10.76
N LEU A 19 27.31 -18.90 -11.25
CA LEU A 19 28.01 -20.13 -10.88
C LEU A 19 28.31 -20.18 -9.38
N SER A 20 28.78 -19.07 -8.79
CA SER A 20 29.03 -18.99 -7.36
C SER A 20 27.76 -19.23 -6.54
N TRP A 21 26.62 -18.66 -6.98
CA TRP A 21 25.32 -18.89 -6.34
C TRP A 21 24.80 -20.31 -6.54
N VAL A 22 25.09 -21.00 -7.64
CA VAL A 22 24.76 -22.44 -7.80
C VAL A 22 25.39 -23.27 -6.68
N PHE A 23 26.62 -22.94 -6.29
CA PHE A 23 27.32 -23.62 -5.20
C PHE A 23 26.87 -23.17 -3.79
N VAL A 24 26.62 -21.88 -3.58
CA VAL A 24 26.22 -21.34 -2.26
C VAL A 24 24.75 -21.63 -1.93
N PHE A 25 23.87 -21.60 -2.93
CA PHE A 25 22.43 -21.59 -2.71
C PHE A 25 21.90 -22.81 -1.93
N PRO A 26 22.31 -24.06 -2.22
CA PRO A 26 21.83 -25.21 -1.46
C PRO A 26 22.10 -25.08 0.03
N CYS A 27 23.32 -24.69 0.42
CA CYS A 27 23.69 -24.50 1.82
C CYS A 27 22.89 -23.36 2.47
N TYR A 28 22.76 -22.22 1.78
CA TYR A 28 21.97 -21.08 2.26
C TYR A 28 20.51 -21.49 2.51
N TRP A 29 19.88 -22.16 1.55
CA TRP A 29 18.48 -22.56 1.64
C TRP A 29 18.23 -23.60 2.73
N LEU A 30 19.11 -24.59 2.87
CA LEU A 30 19.02 -25.60 3.93
C LEU A 30 19.17 -24.98 5.31
N LEU A 31 20.11 -24.03 5.47
CA LEU A 31 20.30 -23.30 6.71
C LEU A 31 19.07 -22.45 7.06
N ASP A 32 18.54 -21.69 6.10
CA ASP A 32 17.31 -20.89 6.26
C ASP A 32 16.13 -21.77 6.70
N ARG A 33 15.93 -22.93 6.06
CA ARG A 33 14.85 -23.88 6.43
C ARG A 33 15.04 -24.50 7.81
N LEU A 34 16.27 -24.85 8.17
CA LEU A 34 16.59 -25.39 9.49
C LEU A 34 16.33 -24.36 10.58
N LEU A 35 16.81 -23.13 10.42
CA LEU A 35 16.59 -22.04 11.38
C LEU A 35 15.10 -21.65 11.47
N ALA A 36 14.40 -21.60 10.34
CA ALA A 36 12.96 -21.34 10.29
C ALA A 36 12.15 -22.39 11.07
N SER A 37 12.60 -23.64 11.13
CA SER A 37 11.93 -24.69 11.91
C SER A 37 12.02 -24.47 13.43
N CYS A 38 13.04 -23.73 13.90
CA CYS A 38 13.25 -23.43 15.31
C CYS A 38 12.39 -22.26 15.82
N VAL A 39 11.88 -21.41 14.93
CA VAL A 39 11.13 -20.19 15.29
C VAL A 39 9.75 -20.24 14.64
N ALA A 40 8.72 -20.46 15.45
CA ALA A 40 7.33 -20.51 14.98
C ALA A 40 6.63 -19.16 15.15
N THR A 41 5.86 -18.75 14.14
CA THR A 41 5.01 -17.55 14.22
C THR A 41 3.81 -17.78 15.16
N SER A 42 3.16 -16.71 15.62
CA SER A 42 1.96 -16.79 16.46
C SER A 42 0.81 -17.51 15.73
N LEU A 43 0.68 -17.31 14.41
CA LEU A 43 -0.27 -18.05 13.58
C LEU A 43 0.03 -19.56 13.55
N GLU A 44 1.29 -19.94 13.37
CA GLU A 44 1.70 -21.36 13.40
C GLU A 44 1.47 -21.98 14.79
N LYS A 45 1.77 -21.24 15.86
CA LYS A 45 1.50 -21.67 17.25
C LYS A 45 0.00 -21.87 17.49
N ARG A 46 -0.85 -20.94 17.04
CA ARG A 46 -2.31 -21.04 17.14
C ARG A 46 -2.83 -22.30 16.42
N ARG A 47 -2.39 -22.53 15.17
CA ARG A 47 -2.79 -23.72 14.39
C ARG A 47 -2.38 -25.03 15.07
N ARG A 48 -1.15 -25.11 15.61
CA ARG A 48 -0.68 -26.29 16.35
C ARG A 48 -1.48 -26.57 17.62
N SER A 49 -2.00 -25.53 18.27
CA SER A 49 -2.83 -25.69 19.46
C SER A 49 -4.25 -26.20 19.15
N GLN A 50 -4.77 -25.88 17.95
CA GLN A 50 -6.10 -26.28 17.50
C GLN A 50 -6.11 -27.67 16.87
N ASP A 51 -5.00 -28.08 16.25
CA ASP A 51 -4.83 -29.41 15.66
C ASP A 51 -3.52 -30.05 16.17
N PRO A 52 -3.57 -30.82 17.28
CA PRO A 52 -2.42 -31.53 17.84
C PRO A 52 -2.07 -32.76 16.98
N CYS A 53 -1.82 -32.55 15.70
CA CYS A 53 -1.37 -33.58 14.78
C CYS A 53 0.05 -34.03 15.13
N SER A 54 0.20 -35.26 15.61
CA SER A 54 1.47 -35.96 15.82
C SER A 54 2.35 -36.01 14.55
N PHE A 55 1.72 -35.91 13.37
CA PHE A 55 2.39 -35.85 12.07
C PHE A 55 3.32 -34.65 11.89
N LEU A 56 3.00 -33.48 12.45
CA LEU A 56 3.88 -32.31 12.33
C LEU A 56 5.13 -32.48 13.18
N ALA A 57 4.97 -32.98 14.42
CA ALA A 57 6.10 -33.29 15.29
C ALA A 57 6.99 -34.40 14.70
N LEU A 58 6.39 -35.44 14.12
CA LEU A 58 7.09 -36.50 13.39
C LEU A 58 7.80 -35.94 12.15
N GLY A 59 7.14 -35.06 11.40
CA GLY A 59 7.70 -34.38 10.24
C GLY A 59 8.92 -33.53 10.59
N VAL A 60 8.88 -32.79 11.70
CA VAL A 60 10.04 -32.05 12.22
C VAL A 60 11.15 -33.01 12.68
N LEU A 61 10.80 -34.09 13.38
CA LEU A 61 11.77 -35.07 13.88
C LEU A 61 12.52 -35.80 12.75
N ILE A 62 11.87 -36.03 11.60
CA ILE A 62 12.49 -36.64 10.42
C ILE A 62 13.20 -35.59 9.55
N SER A 63 12.58 -34.42 9.33
CA SER A 63 13.13 -33.40 8.43
C SER A 63 14.35 -32.70 9.01
N THR A 64 14.41 -32.48 10.32
CA THR A 64 15.56 -31.83 10.98
C THR A 64 16.89 -32.56 10.76
N PRO A 65 17.03 -33.88 11.06
CA PRO A 65 18.27 -34.59 10.80
C PRO A 65 18.58 -34.69 9.31
N LEU A 66 17.57 -34.82 8.45
CA LEU A 66 17.75 -34.81 6.99
C LEU A 66 18.34 -33.47 6.52
N TYR A 67 17.76 -32.34 6.94
CA TYR A 67 18.27 -31.01 6.62
C TYR A 67 19.68 -30.79 7.15
N LEU A 68 19.99 -31.28 8.35
CA LEU A 68 21.32 -31.18 8.93
C LEU A 68 22.37 -31.96 8.10
N VAL A 69 22.06 -33.20 7.71
CA VAL A 69 22.95 -34.01 6.87
C VAL A 69 23.17 -33.35 5.51
N LEU A 70 22.09 -32.88 4.87
CA LEU A 70 22.19 -32.17 3.58
C LEU A 70 22.97 -30.86 3.71
N LEU A 71 22.79 -30.12 4.82
CA LEU A 71 23.51 -28.88 5.10
C LEU A 71 25.01 -29.17 5.17
N LEU A 72 25.43 -30.15 5.98
CA LEU A 72 26.82 -30.56 6.11
C LEU A 72 27.42 -31.01 4.78
N ALA A 73 26.68 -31.79 3.98
CA ALA A 73 27.11 -32.22 2.64
C ALA A 73 27.29 -31.03 1.66
N SER A 74 26.52 -29.95 1.84
CA SER A 74 26.57 -28.77 0.97
C SER A 74 27.66 -27.75 1.35
N LEU A 75 28.22 -27.80 2.57
CA LEU A 75 29.22 -26.84 3.06
C LEU A 75 30.48 -26.73 2.19
N PRO A 76 31.11 -27.82 1.70
CA PRO A 76 32.31 -27.72 0.87
C PRO A 76 32.04 -26.97 -0.44
N PHE A 77 30.88 -27.22 -1.06
CA PHE A 77 30.46 -26.51 -2.27
C PHE A 77 30.20 -25.04 -1.97
N ALA A 78 29.49 -24.74 -0.88
CA ALA A 78 29.23 -23.36 -0.46
C ALA A 78 30.53 -22.59 -0.19
N PHE A 79 31.54 -23.23 0.38
CA PHE A 79 32.86 -22.62 0.57
C PHE A 79 33.53 -22.26 -0.77
N ILE A 80 33.54 -23.18 -1.75
CA ILE A 80 34.05 -22.89 -3.11
C ILE A 80 33.26 -21.74 -3.75
N GLY A 81 31.93 -21.80 -3.65
CA GLY A 81 31.05 -20.75 -4.13
C GLY A 81 31.33 -19.40 -3.47
N PHE A 82 31.60 -19.38 -2.16
CA PHE A 82 31.95 -18.16 -1.43
C PHE A 82 33.28 -17.57 -1.88
N LEU A 83 34.30 -18.40 -2.12
CA LEU A 83 35.60 -17.96 -2.66
C LEU A 83 35.47 -17.33 -4.05
N LEU A 84 34.53 -17.80 -4.87
CA LEU A 84 34.19 -17.17 -6.15
C LEU A 84 33.36 -15.90 -5.97
N TRP A 85 32.39 -15.92 -5.06
CA TRP A 85 31.41 -14.85 -4.86
C TRP A 85 32.02 -13.61 -4.19
N ALA A 86 32.89 -13.77 -3.19
CA ALA A 86 33.37 -12.66 -2.37
C ALA A 86 34.19 -11.62 -3.17
N PRO A 87 35.16 -12.00 -4.03
CA PRO A 87 35.88 -11.04 -4.87
C PRO A 87 34.96 -10.30 -5.84
N LEU A 88 33.94 -10.98 -6.39
CA LEU A 88 32.99 -10.37 -7.31
C LEU A 88 32.25 -9.19 -6.67
N GLN A 89 32.01 -9.20 -5.36
CA GLN A 89 31.26 -8.13 -4.70
C GLN A 89 31.98 -6.77 -4.76
N THR A 90 33.31 -6.77 -4.90
CA THR A 90 34.10 -5.53 -5.02
C THR A 90 33.88 -4.79 -6.35
N ILE A 91 33.48 -5.51 -7.40
CA ILE A 91 33.24 -4.99 -8.76
C ILE A 91 31.73 -4.88 -9.05
N ARG A 92 30.88 -5.24 -8.08
CA ARG A 92 29.43 -5.18 -8.25
C ARG A 92 28.96 -3.72 -8.36
N ASN A 93 28.09 -3.46 -9.32
CA ASN A 93 27.38 -2.18 -9.41
C ASN A 93 26.50 -1.97 -8.16
N PRO A 94 26.35 -0.73 -7.68
CA PRO A 94 25.66 -0.45 -6.41
C PRO A 94 24.14 -0.64 -6.47
N TYR A 95 23.55 -0.78 -7.66
CA TYR A 95 22.14 -1.02 -7.90
C TYR A 95 21.92 -1.59 -9.31
N ILE A 96 20.69 -2.03 -9.60
CA ILE A 96 20.23 -2.45 -10.92
C ILE A 96 19.01 -1.61 -11.32
N TYR A 97 19.17 -0.81 -12.37
CA TYR A 97 18.11 -0.14 -13.10
C TYR A 97 17.48 -1.10 -14.12
N SER A 98 16.15 -1.20 -14.09
CA SER A 98 15.39 -2.01 -15.04
C SER A 98 14.23 -1.19 -15.62
N TYR A 99 14.05 -1.32 -16.92
CA TYR A 99 12.96 -0.71 -17.67
C TYR A 99 12.10 -1.79 -18.32
N GLN A 100 10.78 -1.72 -18.13
CA GLN A 100 9.82 -2.50 -18.91
C GLN A 100 8.82 -1.57 -19.57
N LYS A 101 8.60 -1.78 -20.87
CA LYS A 101 7.63 -1.01 -21.62
C LYS A 101 6.23 -1.41 -21.14
N PRO A 102 5.34 -0.46 -20.80
CA PRO A 102 3.98 -0.79 -20.41
C PRO A 102 3.26 -1.48 -21.57
N ASP A 103 2.51 -2.56 -21.27
CA ASP A 103 1.76 -3.32 -22.28
C ASP A 103 0.68 -2.44 -22.91
N LYS A 104 0.63 -2.45 -24.25
CA LYS A 104 -0.28 -1.59 -25.04
C LYS A 104 -1.77 -1.87 -24.77
N HIS A 105 -2.12 -3.09 -24.37
CA HIS A 105 -3.52 -3.48 -24.13
C HIS A 105 -4.10 -3.00 -22.80
N GLY A 106 -3.26 -2.59 -21.83
CA GLY A 106 -3.72 -1.99 -20.57
C GLY A 106 -3.76 -0.45 -20.57
N ALA A 107 -3.24 0.18 -21.63
CA ALA A 107 -3.06 1.64 -21.70
C ALA A 107 -4.34 2.41 -22.08
N GLU A 108 -5.39 1.73 -22.52
CA GLU A 108 -6.65 2.37 -22.93
C GLU A 108 -7.69 2.51 -21.79
N GLN A 109 -7.51 1.85 -20.65
CA GLN A 109 -8.49 1.87 -19.53
C GLN A 109 -8.07 2.70 -18.31
N GLY A 110 -6.88 3.30 -18.30
CA GLY A 110 -6.45 4.27 -17.30
C GLY A 110 -6.05 5.57 -18.00
N THR A 111 -6.69 6.67 -17.64
CA THR A 111 -6.41 8.03 -18.12
C THR A 111 -4.92 8.27 -18.43
N SER A 112 -4.59 8.31 -19.72
CA SER A 112 -3.45 9.02 -20.34
C SER A 112 -2.17 9.10 -19.49
N ALA A 113 -1.53 7.98 -19.18
CA ALA A 113 -0.20 7.96 -18.56
C ALA A 113 0.73 6.90 -19.20
N GLY A 114 0.59 6.68 -20.51
CA GLY A 114 1.69 6.09 -21.30
C GLY A 114 2.89 7.02 -21.31
N THR A 115 4.09 6.51 -21.62
CA THR A 115 5.35 7.27 -21.71
C THR A 115 5.26 8.57 -22.53
N GLY A 116 4.34 8.67 -23.50
CA GLY A 116 4.07 9.91 -24.26
C GLY A 116 3.28 11.00 -23.51
N ALA A 117 2.47 10.64 -22.50
CA ALA A 117 1.79 11.60 -21.63
C ALA A 117 2.59 11.93 -20.35
N ALA A 118 3.50 11.05 -19.94
CA ALA A 118 4.40 11.30 -18.80
C ALA A 118 5.35 12.49 -19.05
N LEU A 119 5.82 12.64 -20.29
CA LEU A 119 6.64 13.77 -20.77
C LEU A 119 5.83 14.91 -21.41
N ALA A 120 4.51 14.97 -21.17
CA ALA A 120 3.69 16.06 -21.69
C ALA A 120 4.21 17.43 -21.21
N GLU A 121 3.94 18.45 -22.02
CA GLU A 121 4.25 19.85 -21.70
C GLU A 121 3.70 20.22 -20.32
N TRP A 122 4.55 20.83 -19.50
CA TRP A 122 4.23 21.29 -18.15
C TRP A 122 3.20 22.41 -18.24
N ARG A 123 2.00 22.18 -17.70
CA ARG A 123 0.89 23.13 -17.76
C ARG A 123 0.94 24.13 -16.60
N LEU A 124 0.49 25.35 -16.87
CA LEU A 124 0.35 26.45 -15.89
C LEU A 124 -0.58 26.12 -14.71
N GLN A 125 -1.53 25.20 -14.87
CA GLN A 125 -2.47 24.83 -13.80
C GLN A 125 -1.86 23.94 -12.69
N GLY A 126 -0.57 23.65 -12.77
CA GLY A 126 0.15 22.79 -11.84
C GLY A 126 -0.08 21.29 -12.07
N ARG A 127 0.72 20.47 -11.39
CA ARG A 127 0.72 18.99 -11.50
C ARG A 127 0.86 18.36 -10.13
N SER A 128 0.06 17.33 -9.86
CA SER A 128 0.17 16.53 -8.63
C SER A 128 1.08 15.32 -8.83
N PHE A 129 1.90 15.01 -7.83
CA PHE A 129 2.75 13.82 -7.75
C PHE A 129 2.46 13.04 -6.49
N CYS A 130 2.28 11.73 -6.63
CA CYS A 130 1.99 10.83 -5.51
C CYS A 130 3.20 9.97 -5.15
N PHE A 131 3.62 10.06 -3.88
CA PHE A 131 4.76 9.35 -3.29
C PHE A 131 4.26 8.33 -2.28
N GLY A 132 4.85 7.15 -2.26
CA GLY A 132 4.56 6.12 -1.26
C GLY A 132 5.84 5.53 -0.66
N SER A 133 5.83 5.24 0.64
CA SER A 133 6.87 4.50 1.34
C SER A 133 6.29 3.27 2.04
N ALA A 134 7.01 2.16 2.01
CA ALA A 134 6.63 0.98 2.80
C ALA A 134 7.84 0.12 3.18
N ASN A 135 8.02 -0.13 4.47
CA ASN A 135 8.88 -1.20 4.95
C ASN A 135 8.12 -2.55 4.78
N VAL A 136 8.69 -3.46 3.98
CA VAL A 136 8.00 -4.70 3.57
C VAL A 136 8.58 -5.96 4.23
N CYS A 137 9.61 -5.83 5.06
CA CYS A 137 10.22 -6.91 5.85
C CYS A 137 10.44 -8.22 5.09
N LEU A 138 11.01 -8.12 3.88
CA LEU A 138 11.33 -9.27 3.02
C LEU A 138 12.72 -9.81 3.33
N LEU A 139 12.92 -10.21 4.59
CA LEU A 139 14.10 -10.91 5.07
C LEU A 139 14.09 -12.40 4.65
N PRO A 140 15.25 -13.10 4.68
CA PRO A 140 15.26 -14.56 4.71
C PRO A 140 14.22 -15.12 5.69
N ASP A 141 13.59 -16.26 5.36
CA ASP A 141 12.41 -16.75 6.09
C ASP A 141 12.70 -16.96 7.58
N SER A 142 13.89 -17.45 7.91
CA SER A 142 14.31 -17.62 9.30
C SER A 142 14.40 -16.30 10.07
N LEU A 143 14.81 -15.21 9.41
CA LEU A 143 14.93 -13.89 10.02
C LEU A 143 13.58 -13.19 10.10
N ALA A 144 12.76 -13.29 9.06
CA ALA A 144 11.41 -12.72 9.04
C ALA A 144 10.55 -13.23 10.21
N ARG A 145 10.77 -14.48 10.65
CA ARG A 145 10.04 -15.11 11.76
C ARG A 145 10.26 -14.43 13.11
N PHE A 146 11.36 -13.70 13.30
CA PHE A 146 11.56 -12.88 14.51
C PHE A 146 10.59 -11.70 14.57
N ASN A 147 10.17 -11.16 13.42
CA ASN A 147 9.11 -10.15 13.31
C ASN A 147 7.72 -10.81 13.18
N ASN A 148 7.61 -12.09 13.58
CA ASN A 148 6.41 -12.89 13.45
C ASN A 148 5.92 -13.09 12.00
N LEU A 149 6.77 -12.91 10.99
CA LEU A 149 6.41 -13.05 9.57
C LEU A 149 6.97 -14.34 8.97
N ALA A 150 6.21 -15.02 8.12
CA ALA A 150 6.64 -16.23 7.43
C ALA A 150 6.28 -16.20 5.94
N ASP A 151 6.88 -17.10 5.17
CA ASP A 151 6.65 -17.27 3.73
C ASP A 151 7.02 -16.01 2.92
N THR A 152 8.27 -15.56 3.06
CA THR A 152 8.81 -14.37 2.39
C THR A 152 8.54 -14.36 0.88
N GLN A 153 8.62 -15.52 0.21
CA GLN A 153 8.40 -15.61 -1.24
C GLN A 153 6.95 -15.31 -1.65
N ARG A 154 5.99 -15.87 -0.91
CA ARG A 154 4.56 -15.60 -1.14
C ARG A 154 4.22 -14.17 -0.77
N ARG A 155 4.70 -13.69 0.39
CA ARG A 155 4.52 -12.31 0.85
C ARG A 155 5.00 -11.32 -0.20
N ALA A 156 6.19 -11.49 -0.76
CA ALA A 156 6.72 -10.58 -1.79
C ALA A 156 5.85 -10.49 -3.05
N ARG A 157 5.29 -11.63 -3.50
CA ARG A 157 4.33 -11.65 -4.61
C ARG A 157 3.05 -10.91 -4.24
N GLU A 158 2.52 -11.15 -3.05
CA GLU A 158 1.26 -10.55 -2.60
C GLU A 158 1.40 -9.04 -2.33
N VAL A 159 2.48 -8.61 -1.68
CA VAL A 159 2.82 -7.19 -1.48
C VAL A 159 2.82 -6.45 -2.82
N GLY A 160 3.57 -6.96 -3.81
CA GLY A 160 3.62 -6.34 -5.13
C GLY A 160 2.27 -6.33 -5.85
N LYS A 161 1.46 -7.39 -5.68
CA LYS A 161 0.10 -7.47 -6.24
C LYS A 161 -0.83 -6.43 -5.60
N ARG A 162 -0.82 -6.29 -4.27
CA ARG A 162 -1.68 -5.35 -3.53
C ARG A 162 -1.32 -3.89 -3.86
N ILE A 163 -0.03 -3.55 -3.83
CA ILE A 163 0.46 -2.22 -4.22
C ILE A 163 0.00 -1.86 -5.63
N ARG A 164 0.27 -2.75 -6.60
CA ARG A 164 -0.14 -2.55 -7.99
C ARG A 164 -1.65 -2.33 -8.08
N ASN A 165 -2.44 -3.19 -7.45
CA ASN A 165 -3.89 -3.12 -7.49
C ASN A 165 -4.43 -1.83 -6.89
N GLY A 166 -3.82 -1.29 -5.82
CA GLY A 166 -4.17 0.01 -5.25
C GLY A 166 -3.81 1.17 -6.19
N ALA A 167 -2.58 1.17 -6.70
CA ALA A 167 -2.07 2.20 -7.60
C ALA A 167 -2.81 2.28 -8.94
N SER A 168 -3.31 1.14 -9.44
CA SER A 168 -4.06 1.03 -10.70
C SER A 168 -5.57 1.28 -10.56
N ARG A 169 -6.07 1.64 -9.38
CA ARG A 169 -7.51 1.92 -9.19
C ARG A 169 -7.92 3.15 -10.02
N PRO A 170 -9.09 3.13 -10.68
CA PRO A 170 -9.61 4.32 -11.33
C PRO A 170 -9.94 5.39 -10.27
N GLN A 171 -9.55 6.63 -10.52
CA GLN A 171 -10.01 7.75 -9.70
C GLN A 171 -11.46 8.09 -10.09
N ILE A 172 -12.42 7.55 -9.34
CA ILE A 172 -13.83 7.90 -9.52
C ILE A 172 -14.08 9.24 -8.83
N LYS A 173 -14.15 10.33 -9.60
CA LYS A 173 -14.63 11.63 -9.13
C LYS A 173 -16.14 11.72 -9.39
N ILE A 174 -16.94 11.53 -8.34
CA ILE A 174 -18.40 11.67 -8.44
C ILE A 174 -18.74 13.16 -8.34
N TYR A 175 -19.27 13.73 -9.42
CA TYR A 175 -19.83 15.08 -9.42
C TYR A 175 -21.33 14.96 -9.13
N ILE A 176 -21.78 15.57 -8.03
CA ILE A 176 -23.21 15.67 -7.72
C ILE A 176 -23.65 17.09 -8.08
N ASP A 177 -24.30 17.25 -9.22
CA ASP A 177 -24.99 18.49 -9.57
C ASP A 177 -26.33 18.54 -8.81
N SER A 178 -26.32 19.16 -7.63
CA SER A 178 -27.55 19.43 -6.91
C SER A 178 -28.29 20.63 -7.56
N PRO A 179 -29.61 20.55 -7.86
CA PRO A 179 -30.37 21.67 -8.44
C PRO A 179 -30.55 22.90 -7.53
N THR A 180 -29.91 22.90 -6.37
CA THR A 180 -29.89 24.02 -5.41
C THR A 180 -28.47 24.56 -5.32
N ASN A 181 -28.38 25.89 -5.39
CA ASN A 181 -27.18 26.70 -5.65
C ASN A 181 -26.13 26.66 -4.52
N THR A 182 -25.66 25.48 -4.11
CA THR A 182 -24.48 25.24 -3.27
C THR A 182 -23.85 23.90 -3.65
N SER A 183 -22.82 23.94 -4.50
CA SER A 183 -22.04 22.77 -4.91
C SER A 183 -21.30 22.16 -3.72
N ILE A 184 -21.78 21.02 -3.21
CA ILE A 184 -21.03 20.15 -2.31
C ILE A 184 -20.55 18.97 -3.15
N SER A 185 -19.26 18.96 -3.50
CA SER A 185 -18.61 17.76 -4.03
C SER A 185 -18.51 16.74 -2.90
N ALA A 186 -19.26 15.65 -2.98
CA ALA A 186 -19.16 14.56 -2.02
C ALA A 186 -17.92 13.70 -2.36
N ALA A 187 -16.98 13.60 -1.42
CA ALA A 187 -16.00 12.53 -1.42
C ALA A 187 -16.70 11.18 -1.21
N SER A 188 -16.15 10.16 -1.85
CA SER A 188 -16.67 8.79 -1.98
C SER A 188 -17.25 8.21 -0.68
N PHE A 189 -18.53 7.83 -0.71
CA PHE A 189 -19.15 7.03 0.34
C PHE A 189 -18.71 5.56 0.22
N CYS A 190 -17.88 5.12 1.17
CA CYS A 190 -17.86 3.73 1.63
C CYS A 190 -18.12 3.73 3.14
N SER A 191 -19.37 4.00 3.52
CA SER A 191 -19.92 3.70 4.85
C SER A 191 -21.43 3.89 4.81
N LEU A 192 -22.15 2.80 4.52
CA LEU A 192 -23.60 2.77 4.58
C LEU A 192 -24.01 1.65 5.53
N ALA A 193 -23.86 1.92 6.83
CA ALA A 193 -24.54 1.20 7.90
C ALA A 193 -24.46 2.02 9.19
N THR A 194 -25.46 2.90 9.41
CA THR A 194 -26.14 3.15 10.70
C THR A 194 -27.06 4.35 10.54
N GLN A 195 -28.31 4.12 10.09
CA GLN A 195 -29.39 5.08 10.26
C GLN A 195 -29.93 4.95 11.68
N GLY A 196 -29.62 5.93 12.53
CA GLY A 196 -30.27 6.16 13.82
C GLY A 196 -31.05 7.47 13.78
N PHE A 197 -32.37 7.36 13.71
CA PHE A 197 -33.34 8.45 13.81
C PHE A 197 -33.08 9.34 15.05
N ARG A 198 -32.97 10.67 14.89
CA ARG A 198 -33.34 11.61 15.98
C ARG A 198 -34.00 12.88 15.46
N ARG A 199 -35.15 13.15 16.07
CA ARG A 199 -36.09 14.25 15.86
C ARG A 199 -35.50 15.59 16.31
N THR A 200 -35.96 16.63 15.63
CA THR A 200 -35.76 18.06 15.91
C THR A 200 -36.55 18.53 17.13
N SER A 201 -35.95 19.35 18.00
CA SER A 201 -36.64 20.47 18.65
C SER A 201 -35.64 21.40 19.33
N SER A 202 -35.68 22.68 18.96
CA SER A 202 -35.05 23.81 19.63
C SER A 202 -35.77 24.17 20.94
N LEU A 203 -35.07 24.68 21.95
CA LEU A 203 -35.20 26.07 22.42
C LEU A 203 -34.25 26.38 23.58
N ASP A 204 -33.93 27.67 23.66
CA ASP A 204 -32.92 28.38 24.43
C ASP A 204 -33.08 28.43 25.98
N HIS A 205 -31.94 28.82 26.59
CA HIS A 205 -31.75 29.61 27.82
C HIS A 205 -31.67 28.92 29.21
N ARG A 206 -30.50 29.15 29.84
CA ARG A 206 -30.08 29.00 31.26
C ARG A 206 -30.71 30.16 32.10
N PRO A 207 -30.95 30.12 33.46
CA PRO A 207 -30.00 29.72 34.51
C PRO A 207 -30.48 28.98 35.79
N GLU A 208 -29.51 28.32 36.44
CA GLU A 208 -29.45 27.79 37.84
C GLU A 208 -29.73 28.89 38.91
N PRO A 209 -29.81 28.61 40.26
CA PRO A 209 -29.47 27.40 41.04
C PRO A 209 -30.49 27.04 42.17
N VAL A 210 -30.24 25.95 42.94
CA VAL A 210 -30.18 25.91 44.43
C VAL A 210 -30.16 24.45 44.95
N VAL A 211 -29.34 24.28 45.99
CA VAL A 211 -28.89 23.10 46.76
C VAL A 211 -29.99 22.54 47.69
N THR A 212 -30.08 21.21 47.89
CA THR A 212 -29.91 20.51 49.20
C THR A 212 -30.25 18.99 49.17
N THR A 213 -29.31 18.22 49.78
CA THR A 213 -29.45 17.02 50.66
C THR A 213 -29.80 15.62 50.11
N ASP A 214 -28.88 14.67 50.40
CA ASP A 214 -28.94 13.20 50.35
C ASP A 214 -30.00 12.56 51.30
N PRO A 215 -30.08 11.23 51.53
CA PRO A 215 -29.60 10.01 50.81
C PRO A 215 -30.73 8.97 50.57
N GLU A 216 -30.46 7.82 49.91
CA GLU A 216 -30.92 6.45 50.25
C GLU A 216 -30.92 5.47 49.05
N THR A 217 -30.12 4.42 49.18
CA THR A 217 -30.38 2.97 49.05
C THR A 217 -31.42 2.42 48.05
N GLU A 218 -30.94 1.53 47.17
CA GLU A 218 -31.58 0.34 46.55
C GLU A 218 -33.01 0.42 45.95
N ALA A 219 -33.14 0.08 44.65
CA ALA A 219 -33.87 -1.12 44.16
C ALA A 219 -34.27 -1.03 42.67
N LEU A 220 -33.88 -2.07 41.93
CA LEU A 220 -34.58 -2.79 40.86
C LEU A 220 -35.54 -2.05 39.89
N THR A 221 -35.09 -2.01 38.63
CA THR A 221 -35.78 -2.39 37.38
C THR A 221 -37.31 -2.56 37.40
N GLU A 222 -38.02 -1.74 36.61
CA GLU A 222 -39.37 -2.05 36.12
C GLU A 222 -39.40 -2.25 34.60
N CYS A 223 -40.09 -3.33 34.19
CA CYS A 223 -40.33 -3.78 32.83
C CYS A 223 -41.73 -3.32 32.39
N PRO A 224 -41.97 -2.86 31.14
CA PRO A 224 -43.13 -2.02 30.80
C PRO A 224 -44.49 -2.72 30.67
N VAL A 225 -44.67 -3.96 31.15
CA VAL A 225 -45.76 -4.84 30.68
C VAL A 225 -46.82 -5.19 31.74
N HIS A 226 -46.66 -4.82 33.01
CA HIS A 226 -47.71 -5.05 34.02
C HIS A 226 -47.91 -3.87 35.00
N PRO A 227 -48.95 -3.04 34.82
CA PRO A 227 -49.40 -2.09 35.84
C PRO A 227 -50.41 -2.75 36.78
N SER A 228 -50.11 -2.72 38.08
CA SER A 228 -51.03 -2.92 39.21
C SER A 228 -51.53 -4.35 39.51
N GLY A 229 -50.84 -4.98 40.48
CA GLY A 229 -51.46 -5.72 41.59
C GLY A 229 -52.43 -6.86 41.27
N GLY A 230 -51.90 -8.07 41.06
CA GLY A 230 -52.70 -9.30 41.07
C GLY A 230 -51.81 -10.54 40.96
N THR A 231 -51.74 -11.33 42.02
CA THR A 231 -51.01 -12.59 42.10
C THR A 231 -51.71 -13.69 41.29
N SER A 232 -51.11 -14.18 40.21
CA SER A 232 -51.21 -15.61 39.87
C SER A 232 -50.08 -15.99 38.90
N SER A 233 -49.33 -17.00 39.33
CA SER A 233 -48.35 -17.75 38.57
C SER A 233 -48.95 -18.33 37.30
N ASP A 234 -48.58 -17.76 36.15
CA ASP A 234 -48.41 -18.45 34.86
C ASP A 234 -47.97 -17.41 33.82
N CYS A 235 -46.67 -17.15 33.76
CA CYS A 235 -46.07 -16.42 32.63
C CYS A 235 -44.76 -17.14 32.21
N PRO A 236 -44.72 -17.76 31.02
CA PRO A 236 -43.79 -18.84 30.70
C PRO A 236 -42.47 -18.35 30.06
N ILE A 237 -41.74 -17.42 30.70
CA ILE A 237 -40.46 -16.92 30.17
C ILE A 237 -39.28 -17.06 31.16
N HIS A 238 -39.47 -17.66 32.35
CA HIS A 238 -38.34 -17.98 33.24
C HIS A 238 -38.51 -19.33 33.94
N SER A 239 -37.79 -20.35 33.47
CA SER A 239 -37.31 -21.46 34.30
C SER A 239 -35.94 -21.92 33.77
N ILE A 240 -34.98 -21.99 34.69
CA ILE A 240 -33.56 -22.33 34.48
C ILE A 240 -33.31 -23.78 34.96
N GLU A 241 -32.40 -24.45 34.27
CA GLU A 241 -31.59 -25.63 34.65
C GLU A 241 -32.19 -27.05 34.76
N ALA A 242 -31.63 -27.94 33.92
CA ALA A 242 -30.95 -29.21 34.25
C ALA A 242 -31.44 -30.46 33.49
N GLN A 243 -30.44 -31.25 33.07
CA GLN A 243 -30.44 -32.68 32.71
C GLN A 243 -30.49 -33.10 31.23
N ASN A 244 -29.33 -33.64 30.79
CA ASN A 244 -29.09 -34.87 30.04
C ASN A 244 -30.16 -35.49 29.11
N SER A 245 -29.63 -35.97 27.98
CA SER A 245 -30.03 -37.11 27.15
C SER A 245 -31.34 -37.03 26.36
N SER A 246 -31.16 -36.81 25.05
CA SER A 246 -31.73 -37.55 23.90
C SER A 246 -33.14 -38.13 24.01
N GLU A 247 -34.07 -37.57 23.22
CA GLU A 247 -35.03 -38.36 22.43
C GLU A 247 -35.65 -37.53 21.29
N CYS A 248 -35.69 -38.11 20.09
CA CYS A 248 -36.25 -37.50 18.88
C CYS A 248 -37.73 -37.89 18.76
N PRO A 249 -38.68 -36.99 18.43
CA PRO A 249 -40.11 -37.22 18.68
C PRO A 249 -40.84 -38.17 17.71
N LEU A 250 -40.13 -39.01 16.94
CA LEU A 250 -40.73 -39.77 15.85
C LEU A 250 -40.76 -41.30 16.04
N HIS A 251 -40.26 -41.83 17.17
CA HIS A 251 -40.38 -43.27 17.46
C HIS A 251 -40.60 -43.54 18.95
N PRO A 252 -41.86 -43.70 19.42
CA PRO A 252 -42.14 -44.27 20.73
C PRO A 252 -42.21 -45.80 20.61
N ASN A 253 -41.51 -46.48 21.51
CA ASN A 253 -41.48 -47.93 21.75
C ASN A 253 -40.48 -48.72 20.90
N GLY A 254 -39.50 -49.28 21.60
CA GLY A 254 -38.50 -50.19 21.05
C GLY A 254 -39.03 -51.60 20.83
N GLU A 255 -38.55 -52.20 19.75
CA GLU A 255 -38.19 -53.60 19.62
C GLU A 255 -37.22 -53.71 18.42
N GLU A 256 -36.22 -54.58 18.56
CA GLU A 256 -35.08 -54.75 17.65
C GLU A 256 -35.51 -55.32 16.28
N HIS A 257 -34.99 -54.76 15.18
CA HIS A 257 -34.39 -55.43 14.00
C HIS A 257 -34.22 -54.42 12.84
N ALA A 258 -33.00 -54.29 12.32
CA ALA A 258 -32.64 -53.47 11.13
C ALA A 258 -33.12 -54.14 9.82
N PRO A 259 -32.82 -53.62 8.60
CA PRO A 259 -32.54 -52.25 8.12
C PRO A 259 -33.49 -51.82 6.98
N ASP A 260 -33.76 -50.52 6.83
CA ASP A 260 -34.02 -49.80 5.56
C ASP A 260 -34.77 -48.49 5.85
N CYS A 261 -34.05 -47.37 5.86
CA CYS A 261 -34.69 -46.07 5.61
C CYS A 261 -33.74 -45.14 4.85
N ALA A 262 -34.18 -44.80 3.65
CA ALA A 262 -33.41 -44.17 2.60
C ALA A 262 -33.46 -42.64 2.70
N VAL A 263 -32.66 -42.03 3.58
CA VAL A 263 -32.31 -40.59 3.46
C VAL A 263 -30.87 -40.36 3.93
N HIS A 264 -29.92 -41.07 3.33
CA HIS A 264 -28.52 -40.65 3.28
C HIS A 264 -27.92 -41.17 1.98
N GLN A 265 -27.92 -40.34 0.93
CA GLN A 265 -26.92 -40.45 -0.13
C GLN A 265 -26.65 -39.07 -0.74
N PHE A 266 -25.35 -38.81 -0.84
CA PHE A 266 -24.66 -37.58 -1.18
C PHE A 266 -24.72 -37.22 -2.68
N ALA A 267 -24.22 -36.01 -2.97
CA ALA A 267 -23.75 -35.44 -4.25
C ALA A 267 -24.79 -34.56 -4.98
N ASP A 268 -24.50 -33.41 -5.61
CA ASP A 268 -23.28 -32.68 -5.99
C ASP A 268 -23.73 -31.25 -6.41
N PRO A 269 -22.96 -30.15 -6.25
CA PRO A 269 -23.43 -28.81 -6.62
C PRO A 269 -22.94 -28.39 -8.01
N HIS A 270 -23.58 -28.87 -9.08
CA HIS A 270 -23.58 -28.22 -10.39
C HIS A 270 -24.84 -28.59 -11.19
N SER A 271 -25.93 -27.83 -11.02
CA SER A 271 -26.85 -27.48 -12.12
C SER A 271 -27.95 -26.53 -11.65
N SER A 272 -28.13 -25.48 -12.44
CA SER A 272 -29.23 -24.52 -12.53
C SER A 272 -30.65 -25.11 -12.55
N GLY A 273 -31.61 -24.36 -12.00
CA GLY A 273 -33.06 -24.51 -12.19
C GLY A 273 -33.82 -23.80 -11.06
N GLU A 274 -34.05 -22.49 -11.16
CA GLU A 274 -35.31 -21.85 -11.55
C GLU A 274 -36.53 -22.18 -10.66
N CYS A 275 -36.98 -21.13 -9.96
CA CYS A 275 -38.09 -21.12 -9.02
C CYS A 275 -39.39 -20.67 -9.74
N PRO A 276 -40.56 -21.30 -9.50
CA PRO A 276 -41.73 -21.14 -10.36
C PRO A 276 -42.73 -20.13 -9.78
N VAL A 277 -42.60 -18.85 -10.13
CA VAL A 277 -43.74 -17.92 -10.18
C VAL A 277 -43.42 -16.91 -11.29
N HIS A 278 -44.44 -16.44 -12.00
CA HIS A 278 -44.40 -15.50 -13.15
C HIS A 278 -44.54 -16.18 -14.53
N SER A 279 -45.78 -16.58 -14.82
CA SER A 279 -46.29 -16.81 -16.17
C SER A 279 -46.70 -15.48 -16.84
N ASN A 280 -46.30 -15.37 -18.11
CA ASN A 280 -46.53 -14.26 -19.05
C ASN A 280 -48.00 -13.90 -19.26
N ILE A 281 -48.37 -12.61 -19.21
CA ILE A 281 -49.37 -11.98 -20.10
C ILE A 281 -48.97 -10.53 -20.41
N ILE A 282 -48.94 -10.21 -21.71
CA ILE A 282 -48.85 -8.88 -22.32
C ILE A 282 -50.22 -8.22 -22.27
N GLN A 283 -50.33 -7.00 -21.73
CA GLN A 283 -51.39 -6.04 -22.08
C GLN A 283 -50.93 -4.61 -21.84
N ASN A 284 -51.07 -3.79 -22.89
CA ASN A 284 -50.93 -2.34 -22.85
C ASN A 284 -51.99 -1.71 -21.94
N SER A 285 -51.57 -0.90 -20.98
CA SER A 285 -52.38 0.18 -20.44
C SER A 285 -51.47 1.35 -20.06
N GLU A 286 -51.62 2.46 -20.79
CA GLU A 286 -51.21 3.78 -20.33
C GLU A 286 -51.99 4.15 -19.05
N ASP A 287 -51.40 5.02 -18.23
CA ASP A 287 -51.89 5.55 -16.94
C ASP A 287 -51.73 4.67 -15.68
N CYS A 288 -50.53 4.75 -15.09
CA CYS A 288 -50.33 4.56 -13.65
C CYS A 288 -49.59 5.77 -13.05
N PRO A 289 -50.21 6.60 -12.20
CA PRO A 289 -49.64 7.87 -11.77
C PRO A 289 -48.81 7.73 -10.49
N LEU A 290 -47.66 7.03 -10.52
CA LEU A 290 -46.71 7.01 -9.39
C LEU A 290 -45.21 6.90 -9.76
N HIS A 291 -44.80 7.22 -11.00
CA HIS A 291 -43.37 7.37 -11.33
C HIS A 291 -43.01 8.84 -11.61
N LEU A 292 -42.30 9.46 -10.66
CA LEU A 292 -41.53 10.68 -10.90
C LEU A 292 -40.23 10.33 -11.62
N ALA A 293 -39.87 11.20 -12.56
CA ALA A 293 -38.88 10.99 -13.61
C ALA A 293 -37.43 10.78 -13.14
N GLY A 294 -36.80 9.74 -13.68
CA GLY A 294 -35.47 9.75 -14.30
C GLY A 294 -34.24 10.16 -13.48
N VAL A 295 -33.53 9.17 -12.92
CA VAL A 295 -32.06 9.21 -12.83
C VAL A 295 -31.54 8.22 -13.86
N GLN A 296 -30.87 8.72 -14.90
CA GLN A 296 -30.28 7.89 -15.94
C GLN A 296 -28.85 7.53 -15.51
N ILE A 297 -28.67 6.37 -14.87
CA ILE A 297 -27.34 5.84 -14.53
C ILE A 297 -26.85 5.04 -15.74
N SER A 298 -25.84 5.55 -16.45
CA SER A 298 -25.15 4.79 -17.49
C SER A 298 -23.92 4.13 -16.87
N ILE A 299 -24.01 2.83 -16.59
CA ILE A 299 -22.88 1.99 -16.17
C ILE A 299 -22.44 1.21 -17.41
N THR A 300 -21.25 1.50 -17.92
CA THR A 300 -20.61 0.63 -18.92
C THR A 300 -19.69 -0.33 -18.18
N SER A 301 -20.09 -1.59 -18.07
CA SER A 301 -19.27 -2.68 -17.56
C SER A 301 -18.49 -3.29 -18.73
N PRO A 302 -17.17 -3.56 -18.61
CA PRO A 302 -16.49 -4.43 -19.56
C PRO A 302 -16.77 -5.90 -19.22
N ASP A 303 -16.98 -6.68 -20.28
CA ASP A 303 -17.19 -8.12 -20.23
C ASP A 303 -16.05 -8.85 -19.51
N SER A 304 -16.41 -9.92 -18.80
CA SER A 304 -15.46 -10.79 -18.10
C SER A 304 -14.77 -11.72 -19.09
N GLU A 305 -13.47 -11.57 -19.28
CA GLU A 305 -12.69 -12.56 -20.03
C GLU A 305 -12.48 -13.85 -19.21
N PRO A 306 -12.54 -15.02 -19.86
CA PRO A 306 -12.55 -16.31 -19.18
C PRO A 306 -11.16 -16.73 -18.68
N THR A 307 -11.17 -17.44 -17.56
CA THR A 307 -10.05 -18.15 -16.96
C THR A 307 -9.46 -19.20 -17.89
N GLU A 308 -8.19 -19.07 -18.30
CA GLU A 308 -7.45 -20.14 -18.96
C GLU A 308 -6.99 -21.19 -17.94
N ALA A 309 -7.57 -22.39 -18.07
CA ALA A 309 -7.14 -23.59 -17.40
C ALA A 309 -6.02 -24.27 -18.20
N GLU A 310 -4.95 -24.65 -17.50
CA GLU A 310 -3.87 -25.48 -18.00
C GLU A 310 -4.42 -26.81 -18.56
N LYS A 311 -4.15 -27.10 -19.83
CA LYS A 311 -4.10 -28.47 -20.36
C LYS A 311 -2.74 -28.71 -21.00
N GLY A 312 -1.96 -29.59 -20.39
CA GLY A 312 -0.84 -30.24 -21.05
C GLY A 312 -1.34 -31.27 -22.06
N ASN A 313 -0.66 -31.39 -23.20
CA ASN A 313 0.11 -32.60 -23.55
C ASN A 313 0.72 -32.53 -24.96
N HIS A 314 1.93 -33.08 -25.02
CA HIS A 314 2.54 -33.91 -26.07
C HIS A 314 2.58 -33.54 -27.56
N GLN A 315 3.79 -33.83 -28.08
CA GLN A 315 4.29 -33.86 -29.45
C GLN A 315 3.45 -34.66 -30.45
N THR A 316 3.52 -34.22 -31.72
CA THR A 316 3.70 -34.90 -33.04
C THR A 316 2.98 -34.01 -34.07
N GLY A 317 3.48 -33.62 -35.24
CA GLY A 317 4.39 -34.24 -36.20
C GLY A 317 3.67 -34.26 -37.57
N ASP A 318 4.19 -33.47 -38.52
CA ASP A 318 3.99 -33.47 -39.99
C ASP A 318 2.60 -33.20 -40.63
N GLY A 319 2.61 -32.44 -41.74
CA GLY A 319 1.49 -32.40 -42.68
C GLY A 319 1.41 -31.16 -43.58
N ASP A 320 1.88 -31.31 -44.81
CA ASP A 320 2.14 -30.33 -45.86
C ASP A 320 0.89 -29.80 -46.64
N THR A 321 1.12 -28.76 -47.45
CA THR A 321 0.40 -28.31 -48.67
C THR A 321 -0.79 -27.34 -48.61
N GLY A 322 -0.72 -26.29 -49.45
CA GLY A 322 -1.90 -25.83 -50.23
C GLY A 322 -2.21 -24.33 -50.30
N SER A 323 -1.46 -23.60 -51.13
CA SER A 323 -1.78 -22.25 -51.63
C SER A 323 -3.09 -22.18 -52.45
N LEU A 324 -3.91 -21.13 -52.31
CA LEU A 324 -4.47 -20.38 -53.46
C LEU A 324 -5.10 -19.02 -53.05
N GLU A 325 -4.70 -17.96 -53.76
CA GLU A 325 -5.30 -16.62 -53.75
C GLU A 325 -6.64 -16.57 -54.52
N SER A 326 -7.51 -15.61 -54.17
CA SER A 326 -8.03 -14.54 -55.07
C SER A 326 -9.55 -14.26 -54.98
N ARG A 327 -9.87 -12.97 -54.71
CA ARG A 327 -10.91 -12.10 -55.33
C ARG A 327 -12.40 -12.49 -55.06
N THR A 328 -13.39 -11.61 -54.89
CA THR A 328 -13.74 -10.28 -55.44
C THR A 328 -14.84 -9.62 -54.59
N ALA A 329 -14.94 -8.30 -54.63
CA ALA A 329 -16.03 -7.47 -54.11
C ALA A 329 -17.16 -7.21 -55.14
N SER A 330 -18.37 -6.87 -54.67
CA SER A 330 -19.46 -6.19 -55.41
C SER A 330 -20.45 -5.57 -54.39
N ARG A 331 -20.57 -4.22 -54.26
CA ARG A 331 -21.55 -3.28 -54.88
C ARG A 331 -23.03 -3.66 -54.73
N GLU A 332 -24.02 -2.79 -54.56
CA GLU A 332 -24.25 -1.36 -54.23
C GLU A 332 -25.77 -1.11 -54.49
N SER A 333 -26.44 -0.18 -53.78
CA SER A 333 -27.75 0.39 -54.20
C SER A 333 -28.16 1.51 -53.21
N LEU A 334 -28.64 2.72 -53.55
CA LEU A 334 -28.77 3.48 -54.81
C LEU A 334 -29.36 4.89 -54.45
N VAL A 335 -28.72 6.01 -54.88
CA VAL A 335 -29.29 7.26 -55.53
C VAL A 335 -30.25 8.21 -54.76
N ARG A 336 -30.30 9.56 -54.92
CA ARG A 336 -29.61 10.70 -55.63
C ARG A 336 -30.12 12.03 -54.97
N PHE A 337 -29.26 13.04 -54.71
CA PHE A 337 -28.93 14.28 -55.46
C PHE A 337 -30.03 15.33 -55.74
N HIS A 338 -29.74 16.60 -55.40
CA HIS A 338 -29.61 17.74 -56.34
C HIS A 338 -28.90 18.94 -55.69
N ALA A 339 -28.10 19.67 -56.48
CA ALA A 339 -27.47 20.95 -56.16
C ALA A 339 -27.71 21.93 -57.32
N ALA A 340 -27.97 23.21 -57.05
CA ALA A 340 -27.66 24.36 -57.91
C ALA A 340 -27.92 25.72 -57.20
N ASP A 341 -26.84 26.51 -57.12
CA ASP A 341 -26.69 27.96 -57.40
C ASP A 341 -27.54 29.08 -56.75
N GLY A 342 -26.85 30.17 -56.37
CA GLY A 342 -27.45 31.50 -56.12
C GLY A 342 -26.85 32.29 -54.95
N GLY A 343 -25.94 33.23 -55.23
CA GLY A 343 -25.42 34.18 -54.25
C GLY A 343 -26.38 35.33 -53.92
N ILE A 344 -26.20 35.95 -52.75
CA ILE A 344 -26.43 37.37 -52.38
C ILE A 344 -26.13 37.50 -50.86
N SER A 345 -25.35 38.51 -50.46
CA SER A 345 -25.31 39.08 -49.10
C SER A 345 -26.03 40.43 -49.16
N PRO A 346 -26.82 40.88 -48.16
CA PRO A 346 -26.23 41.51 -46.97
C PRO A 346 -27.00 41.38 -45.63
N ASN A 347 -26.26 41.62 -44.54
CA ASN A 347 -26.63 42.21 -43.24
C ASN A 347 -28.05 42.02 -42.67
N ASN A 348 -28.13 41.39 -41.49
CA ASN A 348 -28.65 42.09 -40.31
C ASN A 348 -28.14 41.51 -38.99
N THR A 349 -27.78 42.44 -38.12
CA THR A 349 -27.26 42.37 -36.75
C THR A 349 -28.29 41.95 -35.69
N LEU A 350 -27.88 41.13 -34.72
CA LEU A 350 -28.17 41.26 -33.28
C LEU A 350 -27.25 40.25 -32.54
N SER A 351 -26.07 40.65 -32.07
CA SER A 351 -25.76 41.29 -30.77
C SER A 351 -25.40 40.28 -29.66
N GLN A 352 -24.11 40.30 -29.32
CA GLN A 352 -23.54 40.10 -27.97
C GLN A 352 -23.61 38.71 -27.32
N HIS A 353 -22.54 37.91 -27.49
CA HIS A 353 -22.07 37.06 -26.40
C HIS A 353 -20.78 37.61 -25.81
N ARG A 354 -21.00 38.27 -24.68
CA ARG A 354 -20.02 38.78 -23.74
C ARG A 354 -19.21 37.63 -23.17
N THR A 355 -17.90 37.75 -23.21
CA THR A 355 -16.95 36.94 -22.42
C THR A 355 -17.31 37.02 -20.94
N SER A 356 -17.75 35.90 -20.34
CA SER A 356 -17.91 35.80 -18.89
C SER A 356 -16.68 35.11 -18.29
N VAL A 357 -15.82 35.94 -17.71
CA VAL A 357 -14.80 35.57 -16.72
C VAL A 357 -15.49 34.80 -15.60
N PHE A 358 -15.18 33.51 -15.46
CA PHE A 358 -15.61 32.73 -14.30
C PHE A 358 -14.56 32.87 -13.19
N LYS A 359 -14.79 33.84 -12.29
CA LYS A 359 -14.15 33.86 -10.97
C LYS A 359 -14.65 32.65 -10.18
N ARG A 360 -13.75 31.75 -9.76
CA ARG A 360 -14.07 30.74 -8.75
C ARG A 360 -14.00 31.38 -7.36
N PRO A 361 -15.01 31.22 -6.50
CA PRO A 361 -14.95 31.74 -5.15
C PRO A 361 -13.99 30.90 -4.31
N ILE A 362 -13.02 31.59 -3.72
CA ILE A 362 -12.25 31.16 -2.55
C ILE A 362 -13.24 30.94 -1.41
N GLY A 363 -13.29 29.71 -0.88
CA GLY A 363 -14.13 29.38 0.28
C GLY A 363 -14.71 27.97 0.25
N ARG A 364 -13.87 26.93 0.28
CA ARG A 364 -14.32 25.59 0.63
C ARG A 364 -14.29 25.44 2.14
N LYS A 365 -15.47 25.31 2.76
CA LYS A 365 -15.60 24.80 4.12
C LYS A 365 -15.37 23.29 4.08
N ARG A 366 -14.11 22.89 4.20
CA ARG A 366 -13.62 21.50 4.23
C ARG A 366 -14.24 20.76 5.42
N ARG A 367 -14.75 19.55 5.19
CA ARG A 367 -15.11 18.62 6.28
C ARG A 367 -13.88 17.79 6.63
N HIS A 368 -12.95 18.41 7.34
CA HIS A 368 -11.96 17.90 8.29
C HIS A 368 -11.02 19.09 8.61
N GLY A 369 -10.38 19.06 9.79
CA GLY A 369 -9.91 20.23 10.53
C GLY A 369 -8.85 21.11 9.87
N ASP A 370 -8.40 22.09 10.64
CA ASP A 370 -7.53 23.26 10.41
C ASP A 370 -6.27 23.12 9.52
N ASP A 371 -5.95 21.94 8.99
CA ASP A 371 -4.64 21.59 8.42
C ASP A 371 -4.43 21.92 6.93
N GLY A 372 -5.48 22.35 6.22
CA GLY A 372 -5.32 22.88 4.86
C GLY A 372 -5.18 21.87 3.72
N PHE A 373 -5.21 20.56 4.00
CA PHE A 373 -5.16 19.45 3.02
C PHE A 373 -5.89 18.19 3.52
N ASP A 374 -6.12 17.20 2.66
CA ASP A 374 -6.87 15.98 3.02
C ASP A 374 -5.95 14.95 3.70
N HIS A 375 -6.38 14.33 4.79
CA HIS A 375 -5.62 13.28 5.46
C HIS A 375 -6.52 12.10 5.85
N GLU A 376 -6.07 10.87 5.60
CA GLU A 376 -6.90 9.67 5.84
C GLU A 376 -6.10 8.42 6.27
N ILE A 377 -6.83 7.44 6.80
CA ILE A 377 -6.36 6.06 6.96
C ILE A 377 -7.04 5.27 5.84
N SER A 378 -6.27 4.67 4.94
CA SER A 378 -6.77 4.09 3.69
C SER A 378 -6.48 2.59 3.62
N ALA A 379 -7.49 1.79 3.28
CA ALA A 379 -7.33 0.36 2.99
C ALA A 379 -6.57 0.09 1.67
N PHE A 380 -6.19 1.12 0.93
CA PHE A 380 -5.57 1.01 -0.38
C PHE A 380 -4.42 2.00 -0.54
N PHE A 381 -3.38 1.61 -1.28
CA PHE A 381 -2.46 2.58 -1.84
C PHE A 381 -3.22 3.58 -2.72
N PRO A 382 -2.81 4.86 -2.74
CA PRO A 382 -3.49 5.89 -3.50
C PRO A 382 -3.47 5.56 -4.99
N ALA A 383 -4.59 5.83 -5.65
CA ALA A 383 -4.68 5.75 -7.09
C ALA A 383 -3.68 6.73 -7.75
N ASN A 384 -3.13 6.32 -8.90
CA ASN A 384 -2.11 7.09 -9.63
C ASN A 384 -0.84 7.35 -8.81
N LEU A 385 -0.36 6.34 -8.08
CA LEU A 385 0.93 6.39 -7.39
C LEU A 385 2.06 6.62 -8.41
N ASP A 386 2.88 7.65 -8.22
CA ASP A 386 3.93 8.01 -9.18
C ASP A 386 5.29 7.44 -8.81
N PHE A 387 5.61 7.47 -7.51
CA PHE A 387 6.87 7.04 -6.96
C PHE A 387 6.64 6.16 -5.73
N LEU A 388 7.35 5.05 -5.65
CA LEU A 388 7.28 4.12 -4.54
C LEU A 388 8.68 3.78 -4.05
N CYS A 389 8.93 3.97 -2.76
CA CYS A 389 10.16 3.59 -2.08
C CYS A 389 9.86 2.45 -1.09
N LEU A 390 10.61 1.36 -1.19
CA LEU A 390 10.45 0.21 -0.31
C LEU A 390 11.72 -0.03 0.50
N GLN A 391 11.54 -0.40 1.77
CA GLN A 391 12.60 -0.80 2.69
C GLN A 391 12.53 -2.30 2.99
N GLU A 392 13.64 -2.88 3.44
CA GLU A 392 13.80 -4.30 3.79
C GLU A 392 13.49 -5.31 2.67
N VAL A 393 13.77 -4.94 1.42
CA VAL A 393 13.74 -5.85 0.26
C VAL A 393 15.05 -6.66 0.18
N PHE A 394 15.38 -7.42 1.23
CA PHE A 394 16.69 -8.07 1.37
C PHE A 394 16.82 -9.40 0.61
N GLU A 395 15.80 -10.27 0.68
CA GLU A 395 15.89 -11.61 0.08
C GLU A 395 15.75 -11.52 -1.44
N ARG A 396 16.80 -11.98 -2.15
CA ARG A 396 16.96 -11.75 -3.59
C ARG A 396 15.81 -12.31 -4.44
N ARG A 397 15.30 -13.51 -4.13
CA ARG A 397 14.24 -14.15 -4.93
C ARG A 397 12.88 -13.49 -4.70
N ALA A 398 12.62 -13.06 -3.47
CA ALA A 398 11.47 -12.28 -3.06
C ALA A 398 11.51 -10.91 -3.74
N ALA A 399 12.66 -10.24 -3.73
CA ALA A 399 12.89 -8.99 -4.46
C ALA A 399 12.55 -9.14 -5.94
N ASP A 400 12.99 -10.23 -6.60
CA ASP A 400 12.65 -10.50 -8.00
C ASP A 400 11.15 -10.75 -8.23
N ARG A 401 10.47 -11.45 -7.31
CA ARG A 401 9.01 -11.67 -7.39
C ARG A 401 8.24 -10.37 -7.23
N LEU A 402 8.63 -9.55 -6.26
CA LEU A 402 8.07 -8.23 -6.00
C LEU A 402 8.27 -7.31 -7.21
N ARG A 403 9.50 -7.19 -7.70
CA ARG A 403 9.86 -6.39 -8.89
C ARG A 403 9.04 -6.77 -10.12
N LYS A 404 8.83 -8.07 -10.37
CA LYS A 404 7.97 -8.55 -11.47
C LYS A 404 6.50 -8.14 -11.34
N GLN A 405 5.98 -8.02 -10.12
CA GLN A 405 4.62 -7.52 -9.90
C GLN A 405 4.55 -6.01 -10.08
N LEU A 406 5.55 -5.27 -9.58
CA LEU A 406 5.64 -3.81 -9.69
C LEU A 406 5.79 -3.33 -11.14
N HIS A 407 6.59 -4.03 -11.97
CA HIS A 407 6.80 -3.69 -13.38
C HIS A 407 5.52 -3.65 -14.24
N ARG A 408 4.45 -4.31 -13.78
CA ARG A 408 3.14 -4.24 -14.43
C ARG A 408 2.48 -2.86 -14.32
N TYR A 409 3.03 -1.96 -13.50
CA TYR A 409 2.54 -0.60 -13.30
C TYR A 409 3.66 0.43 -13.36
N PHE A 410 4.80 0.15 -12.72
CA PHE A 410 5.98 1.01 -12.72
C PHE A 410 6.98 0.59 -13.79
N PRO A 411 7.10 1.31 -14.92
CA PRO A 411 8.04 0.95 -15.97
C PRO A 411 9.51 1.09 -15.55
N PHE A 412 9.85 1.96 -14.60
CA PHE A 412 11.22 2.24 -14.17
C PHE A 412 11.44 1.77 -12.74
N VAL A 413 12.40 0.87 -12.52
CA VAL A 413 12.69 0.33 -11.18
C VAL A 413 14.19 0.25 -10.93
N LEU A 414 14.65 0.86 -9.83
CA LEU A 414 15.95 0.65 -9.20
C LEU A 414 15.80 -0.41 -8.11
N SER A 415 16.54 -1.50 -8.23
CA SER A 415 16.48 -2.66 -7.34
C SER A 415 17.86 -3.17 -6.99
N ASP A 416 17.93 -4.10 -6.03
CA ASP A 416 19.19 -4.73 -5.61
C ASP A 416 20.25 -3.68 -5.23
N VAL A 417 19.79 -2.70 -4.47
CA VAL A 417 20.55 -1.54 -4.04
C VAL A 417 21.44 -1.96 -2.88
N GLY A 418 22.67 -1.45 -2.87
CA GLY A 418 23.67 -1.78 -1.86
C GLY A 418 24.70 -2.79 -2.35
N ARG A 419 25.89 -2.72 -1.76
CA ARG A 419 26.97 -3.65 -2.02
C ARG A 419 27.06 -4.68 -0.90
N TYR A 420 27.39 -5.90 -1.28
CA TYR A 420 27.75 -6.97 -0.34
C TYR A 420 29.25 -6.94 -0.05
N GLY A 421 29.67 -7.59 1.04
CA GLY A 421 31.08 -7.77 1.36
C GLY A 421 31.77 -6.53 1.93
N TRP A 422 33.06 -6.38 1.66
CA TRP A 422 33.90 -5.28 2.17
C TRP A 422 33.95 -4.10 1.19
N LYS A 423 33.68 -2.88 1.68
CA LYS A 423 34.08 -1.61 1.05
C LYS A 423 35.55 -1.30 1.45
N GLY A 424 36.50 -2.03 0.86
CA GLY A 424 37.94 -1.88 1.14
C GLY A 424 38.42 -2.49 2.47
N CYS A 425 39.72 -2.37 2.75
CA CYS A 425 40.43 -3.14 3.80
C CYS A 425 39.94 -2.91 5.25
N CYS A 426 39.26 -1.79 5.52
CA CYS A 426 38.90 -1.37 6.89
C CYS A 426 37.38 -1.32 7.15
N SER A 427 36.56 -1.82 6.22
CA SER A 427 35.10 -1.82 6.38
C SER A 427 34.58 -3.09 7.06
N ARG A 428 33.38 -3.06 7.64
CA ARG A 428 32.68 -4.28 8.09
C ARG A 428 32.09 -5.01 6.89
N PHE A 429 32.13 -6.35 6.95
CA PHE A 429 31.54 -7.19 5.92
C PHE A 429 30.01 -7.07 5.93
N LYS A 430 29.40 -6.80 4.76
CA LYS A 430 27.95 -6.72 4.58
C LYS A 430 27.39 -8.03 4.02
N PHE A 431 26.55 -8.71 4.81
CA PHE A 431 25.86 -9.94 4.39
C PHE A 431 24.57 -9.64 3.63
N LEU A 432 23.87 -8.57 4.01
CA LEU A 432 22.65 -8.11 3.35
C LEU A 432 22.95 -6.83 2.58
N ASN A 433 22.27 -6.63 1.46
CA ASN A 433 22.30 -5.37 0.72
C ASN A 433 21.54 -4.29 1.53
N SER A 434 21.18 -3.17 0.90
CA SER A 434 20.49 -2.09 1.65
C SER A 434 19.03 -2.39 1.94
N GLY A 435 18.44 -3.35 1.22
CA GLY A 435 17.00 -3.59 1.23
C GLY A 435 16.17 -2.48 0.58
N LEU A 436 16.80 -1.50 -0.09
CA LEU A 436 16.09 -0.41 -0.74
C LEU A 436 15.65 -0.79 -2.17
N LEU A 437 14.45 -0.35 -2.55
CA LEU A 437 13.94 -0.42 -3.92
C LEU A 437 13.16 0.86 -4.23
N LEU A 438 13.41 1.45 -5.40
CA LEU A 438 12.65 2.61 -5.89
C LEU A 438 11.98 2.24 -7.21
N ALA A 439 10.66 2.46 -7.28
CA ALA A 439 9.86 2.27 -8.49
C ALA A 439 9.22 3.60 -8.91
N SER A 440 9.19 3.88 -10.21
CA SER A 440 8.73 5.15 -10.76
C SER A 440 7.92 4.97 -12.05
N ARG A 441 6.89 5.82 -12.21
CA ARG A 441 6.20 6.02 -13.49
C ARG A 441 6.96 6.91 -14.46
N TYR A 442 7.95 7.63 -13.97
CA TYR A 442 8.72 8.63 -14.71
C TYR A 442 10.14 8.14 -14.98
N PRO A 443 10.75 8.53 -16.12
CA PRO A 443 12.13 8.18 -16.41
C PRO A 443 13.09 8.64 -15.32
N ILE A 444 13.91 7.71 -14.84
CA ILE A 444 15.04 8.01 -13.95
C ILE A 444 16.21 8.45 -14.83
N LEU A 445 16.79 9.61 -14.55
CA LEU A 445 17.92 10.18 -15.27
C LEU A 445 19.25 9.81 -14.61
N ASP A 446 19.31 9.98 -13.29
CA ASP A 446 20.50 9.73 -12.48
C ASP A 446 20.10 9.00 -11.21
N ALA A 447 20.99 8.13 -10.72
CA ALA A 447 20.82 7.47 -9.43
C ALA A 447 22.17 7.25 -8.76
N HIS A 448 22.21 7.45 -7.45
CA HIS A 448 23.40 7.28 -6.62
C HIS A 448 23.04 6.63 -5.29
N TYR A 449 23.86 5.71 -4.80
CA TYR A 449 23.64 5.07 -3.51
C TYR A 449 24.88 5.19 -2.64
N GLU A 450 24.68 5.53 -1.37
CA GLU A 450 25.72 5.51 -0.34
C GLU A 450 25.28 4.66 0.87
N CYS A 451 26.25 3.93 1.42
CA CYS A 451 26.06 3.11 2.62
C CYS A 451 26.56 3.87 3.84
N PHE A 452 25.76 3.90 4.91
CA PHE A 452 26.17 4.49 6.18
C PHE A 452 27.33 3.69 6.80
N PRO A 453 28.41 4.36 7.25
CA PRO A 453 29.60 3.67 7.76
C PRO A 453 29.44 3.18 9.21
N ASN A 454 28.49 3.75 9.96
CA ASN A 454 28.46 3.71 11.43
C ASN A 454 27.41 2.75 12.03
N GLY A 455 26.78 1.87 11.23
CA GLY A 455 25.85 0.86 11.72
C GLY A 455 26.47 -0.07 12.78
N ARG A 456 25.68 -0.44 13.79
CA ARG A 456 26.09 -1.27 14.95
C ARG A 456 25.33 -2.60 15.01
N SER A 457 25.86 -3.54 15.79
CA SER A 457 25.29 -4.88 16.03
C SER A 457 24.79 -5.58 14.75
N GLU A 458 23.55 -6.05 14.70
CA GLU A 458 22.96 -6.74 13.56
C GLU A 458 22.87 -5.83 12.33
N ASP A 459 22.53 -4.56 12.53
CA ASP A 459 22.46 -3.54 11.46
C ASP A 459 23.81 -3.29 10.80
N ALA A 460 24.93 -3.58 11.49
CA ALA A 460 26.25 -3.51 10.89
C ALA A 460 26.46 -4.53 9.76
N LEU A 461 25.66 -5.60 9.71
CA LEU A 461 25.70 -6.64 8.68
C LEU A 461 24.87 -6.29 7.44
N ALA A 462 23.97 -5.32 7.54
CA ALA A 462 23.20 -4.79 6.42
C ALA A 462 23.87 -3.54 5.84
N ALA A 463 23.76 -3.35 4.52
CA ALA A 463 24.25 -2.15 3.86
C ALA A 463 23.21 -1.01 3.96
N LYS A 464 22.77 -0.66 5.18
CA LYS A 464 21.85 0.46 5.38
C LYS A 464 22.46 1.76 4.85
N GLY A 465 21.63 2.64 4.31
CA GLY A 465 22.09 3.73 3.46
C GLY A 465 20.95 4.49 2.82
N VAL A 466 21.31 5.32 1.84
CA VAL A 466 20.39 6.16 1.07
C VAL A 466 20.59 5.96 -0.43
N LEU A 467 19.48 5.86 -1.16
CA LEU A 467 19.41 5.88 -2.61
C LEU A 467 18.81 7.21 -3.07
N TYR A 468 19.60 8.01 -3.78
CA TYR A 468 19.15 9.21 -4.46
C TYR A 468 18.79 8.89 -5.91
N ALA A 469 17.72 9.50 -6.41
CA ALA A 469 17.31 9.45 -7.80
C ALA A 469 16.88 10.83 -8.28
N LYS A 470 17.27 11.16 -9.52
CA LYS A 470 16.77 12.29 -10.28
C LYS A 470 15.83 11.77 -11.36
N VAL A 471 14.61 12.27 -11.42
CA VAL A 471 13.56 11.82 -12.34
C VAL A 471 13.11 12.93 -13.26
N GLN A 472 12.79 12.62 -14.52
CA GLN A 472 12.22 13.58 -15.46
C GLN A 472 10.69 13.49 -15.43
N VAL A 473 10.04 14.58 -15.05
CA VAL A 473 8.59 14.64 -14.83
C VAL A 473 7.85 15.48 -15.88
N GLY A 474 8.55 16.12 -16.79
CA GLY A 474 7.96 16.84 -17.91
C GLY A 474 8.99 17.67 -18.68
N SER A 475 8.48 18.52 -19.56
CA SER A 475 9.23 19.59 -20.23
C SER A 475 8.43 20.89 -20.15
N SER A 476 9.09 22.02 -19.95
CA SER A 476 8.44 23.33 -19.95
C SER A 476 8.04 23.76 -21.38
N ALA A 477 7.27 24.84 -21.50
CA ALA A 477 6.92 25.45 -22.79
C ALA A 477 8.15 25.91 -23.61
N GLN A 478 9.30 26.11 -22.94
CA GLN A 478 10.58 26.47 -23.55
C GLN A 478 11.46 25.24 -23.83
N ASP A 479 10.89 24.04 -23.77
CA ASP A 479 11.57 22.74 -23.92
C ASP A 479 12.69 22.50 -22.87
N GLN A 480 12.59 23.17 -21.71
CA GLN A 480 13.47 22.90 -20.56
C GLN A 480 12.97 21.65 -19.83
N ARG A 481 13.86 20.74 -19.44
CA ARG A 481 13.44 19.55 -18.68
C ARG A 481 12.95 19.95 -17.30
N VAL A 482 11.83 19.37 -16.89
CA VAL A 482 11.33 19.45 -15.52
C VAL A 482 11.70 18.17 -14.80
N VAL A 483 12.38 18.30 -13.66
CA VAL A 483 12.95 17.19 -12.90
C VAL A 483 12.49 17.20 -11.45
N GLY A 484 12.62 16.06 -10.77
CA GLY A 484 12.42 15.95 -9.34
C GLY A 484 13.51 15.11 -8.68
N TYR A 485 13.78 15.38 -7.41
CA TYR A 485 14.75 14.64 -6.61
C TYR A 485 14.03 13.79 -5.56
N ILE A 486 14.48 12.54 -5.42
CA ILE A 486 13.93 11.56 -4.48
C ILE A 486 15.07 10.90 -3.73
N ALA A 487 15.01 10.87 -2.39
CA ALA A 487 15.90 10.08 -1.55
C ALA A 487 15.10 9.01 -0.80
N CYS A 488 15.44 7.74 -1.04
CA CYS A 488 14.93 6.59 -0.30
C CYS A 488 15.97 6.16 0.72
N THR A 489 15.63 6.08 2.01
CA THR A 489 16.60 5.71 3.06
C THR A 489 16.04 4.67 4.04
N HIS A 490 16.95 3.99 4.72
CA HIS A 490 16.66 3.15 5.88
C HIS A 490 17.77 3.37 6.91
N LEU A 491 17.45 4.03 8.04
CA LEU A 491 18.42 4.37 9.09
C LEU A 491 18.67 3.23 10.07
N HIS A 492 19.63 3.41 10.96
CA HIS A 492 19.99 2.49 12.04
C HIS A 492 18.81 2.22 13.00
N ALA A 493 18.49 0.95 13.24
CA ALA A 493 17.27 0.50 13.91
C ALA A 493 17.35 0.37 15.43
N ILE A 494 18.56 0.30 16.00
CA ILE A 494 18.71 0.01 17.44
C ILE A 494 18.16 1.19 18.27
N GLU A 495 17.20 0.89 19.14
CA GLU A 495 16.64 1.86 20.08
C GLU A 495 17.73 2.42 21.02
N GLY A 496 17.72 3.74 21.24
CA GLY A 496 18.69 4.42 22.10
C GLY A 496 20.03 4.78 21.44
N ASP A 497 20.32 4.32 20.22
CA ASP A 497 21.51 4.72 19.44
C ASP A 497 21.28 6.04 18.67
N SER A 498 20.71 7.05 19.34
CA SER A 498 20.30 8.31 18.69
C SER A 498 21.45 9.06 18.02
N ALA A 499 22.64 9.05 18.62
CA ALA A 499 23.84 9.65 18.03
C ALA A 499 24.18 9.06 16.64
N VAL A 500 24.00 7.75 16.46
CA VAL A 500 24.25 7.09 15.17
C VAL A 500 23.25 7.60 14.13
N ARG A 501 21.97 7.69 14.49
CA ARG A 501 20.93 8.22 13.59
C ARG A 501 21.15 9.69 13.27
N CYS A 502 21.53 10.53 14.23
CA CYS A 502 21.89 11.95 13.97
C CYS A 502 23.03 12.06 12.94
N GLU A 503 24.13 11.33 13.12
CA GLU A 503 25.23 11.32 12.13
C GLU A 503 24.76 10.84 10.74
N GLN A 504 23.84 9.88 10.68
CA GLN A 504 23.25 9.43 9.41
C GLN A 504 22.35 10.47 8.77
N LEU A 505 21.63 11.27 9.55
CA LEU A 505 20.83 12.38 9.08
C LEU A 505 21.70 13.53 8.57
N ASP A 506 22.85 13.80 9.18
CA ASP A 506 23.86 14.74 8.68
C ASP A 506 24.39 14.29 7.31
N MET A 507 24.82 13.02 7.22
CA MET A 507 25.29 12.42 5.96
C MET A 507 24.21 12.44 4.86
N LEU A 508 22.94 12.18 5.22
CA LEU A 508 21.80 12.24 4.31
C LEU A 508 21.62 13.63 3.68
N LEU A 509 21.83 14.71 4.45
CA LEU A 509 21.76 16.07 3.94
C LEU A 509 22.98 16.42 3.08
N GLU A 510 24.17 16.10 3.55
CA GLU A 510 25.44 16.37 2.87
C GLU A 510 25.46 15.69 1.50
N TRP A 511 25.34 14.35 1.46
CA TRP A 511 25.39 13.58 0.22
C TRP A 511 24.25 13.94 -0.74
N GLY A 512 23.08 14.32 -0.22
CA GLY A 512 21.98 14.81 -1.03
C GLY A 512 22.31 16.12 -1.75
N ALA A 513 22.96 17.06 -1.07
CA ALA A 513 23.45 18.29 -1.68
C ALA A 513 24.53 18.01 -2.74
N GLU A 514 25.43 17.06 -2.49
CA GLU A 514 26.45 16.65 -3.45
C GLU A 514 25.84 16.01 -4.70
N PHE A 515 24.88 15.10 -4.54
CA PHE A 515 24.19 14.45 -5.65
C PHE A 515 23.48 15.47 -6.55
N LYS A 516 22.76 16.43 -5.95
CA LYS A 516 22.12 17.52 -6.69
C LYS A 516 23.16 18.33 -7.45
N ARG A 517 24.22 18.80 -6.78
CA ARG A 517 25.31 19.56 -7.43
C ARG A 517 25.95 18.79 -8.60
N ALA A 518 26.17 17.48 -8.46
CA ALA A 518 26.77 16.63 -9.48
C ALA A 518 25.84 16.35 -10.68
N THR A 519 24.53 16.52 -10.49
CA THR A 519 23.51 16.21 -11.51
C THR A 519 22.78 17.45 -12.04
N SER A 520 23.02 18.64 -11.49
CA SER A 520 22.48 19.91 -11.97
C SER A 520 23.21 20.49 -13.19
N GLY A 521 24.42 20.01 -13.53
CA GLY A 521 25.26 20.61 -14.57
C GLY A 521 24.81 20.34 -16.01
N PRO A 522 25.11 21.25 -16.97
CA PRO A 522 24.95 20.96 -18.39
C PRO A 522 25.89 19.82 -18.75
N SER A 523 25.39 18.76 -19.38
CA SER A 523 26.25 17.84 -20.11
C SER A 523 27.03 18.66 -21.12
N ASP A 524 28.35 18.55 -21.14
CA ASP A 524 29.24 19.20 -22.09
C ASP A 524 28.73 19.02 -23.54
N GLU A 525 27.91 19.97 -24.02
CA GLU A 525 27.60 20.30 -25.43
C GLU A 525 26.42 21.32 -25.47
N GLU A 526 26.66 22.42 -26.18
CA GLU A 526 25.73 23.45 -26.68
C GLU A 526 24.30 23.57 -26.06
N LYS A 527 24.07 24.68 -25.35
CA LYS A 527 22.74 25.30 -25.12
C LYS A 527 21.67 24.45 -24.38
N VAL A 528 22.04 23.52 -23.52
CA VAL A 528 21.06 22.88 -22.61
C VAL A 528 20.74 23.87 -21.48
N LEU A 529 19.51 24.39 -21.46
CA LEU A 529 18.97 25.19 -20.36
C LEU A 529 18.99 24.35 -19.07
N GLU A 530 19.25 25.00 -17.92
CA GLU A 530 19.24 24.30 -16.63
C GLU A 530 17.88 23.63 -16.37
N ASP A 531 17.92 22.46 -15.71
CA ASP A 531 16.71 21.72 -15.39
C ASP A 531 15.87 22.46 -14.34
N GLN A 532 14.54 22.50 -14.53
CA GLN A 532 13.61 23.07 -13.57
C GLN A 532 13.23 22.03 -12.51
N VAL A 533 13.44 22.32 -11.23
CA VAL A 533 13.18 21.36 -10.14
C VAL A 533 11.75 21.52 -9.61
N ALA A 534 10.92 20.51 -9.83
CA ALA A 534 9.52 20.44 -9.40
C ALA A 534 9.36 20.08 -7.92
N PHE A 535 10.16 19.14 -7.42
CA PHE A 535 10.09 18.66 -6.04
C PHE A 535 11.41 18.06 -5.59
N ASP A 536 11.60 18.00 -4.28
CA ASP A 536 12.72 17.38 -3.59
C ASP A 536 12.19 16.68 -2.34
N VAL A 537 12.16 15.34 -2.37
CA VAL A 537 11.45 14.50 -1.40
C VAL A 537 12.39 13.47 -0.77
N ILE A 538 12.35 13.36 0.55
CA ILE A 538 13.02 12.31 1.32
C ILE A 538 11.96 11.41 1.93
N LEU A 539 12.07 10.10 1.73
CA LEU A 539 11.14 9.15 2.31
C LEU A 539 11.81 7.84 2.73
N GLY A 540 11.25 7.20 3.74
CA GLY A 540 11.71 5.90 4.21
C GLY A 540 11.53 5.68 5.70
N ASP A 541 12.14 4.60 6.16
CA ASP A 541 12.15 4.21 7.57
C ASP A 541 13.33 4.89 8.28
N LEU A 542 13.01 5.85 9.15
CA LEU A 542 14.02 6.59 9.90
C LEU A 542 14.33 5.97 11.26
N ASN A 543 13.60 4.94 11.69
CA ASN A 543 13.82 4.22 12.96
C ASN A 543 13.86 5.11 14.22
N PHE A 544 13.25 6.29 14.17
CA PHE A 544 13.03 7.14 15.34
C PHE A 544 11.63 7.76 15.24
N ASP A 545 10.98 7.97 16.36
CA ASP A 545 9.64 8.55 16.40
C ASP A 545 9.66 10.06 16.73
N ASN A 546 8.50 10.71 16.57
CA ASN A 546 8.31 12.11 16.94
C ASN A 546 7.43 12.26 18.20
N CYS A 547 7.49 11.32 19.15
CA CYS A 547 6.66 11.38 20.37
C CYS A 547 7.39 10.94 21.65
N SER A 548 8.45 10.15 21.54
CA SER A 548 9.22 9.62 22.66
C SER A 548 10.33 10.58 23.11
N SER A 549 10.71 10.47 24.37
CA SER A 549 11.86 11.21 24.90
C SER A 549 13.22 10.63 24.50
N GLU A 550 13.24 9.41 23.98
CA GLU A 550 14.47 8.71 23.60
C GLU A 550 15.02 9.20 22.26
N ASP A 551 14.12 9.58 21.37
CA ASP A 551 14.42 10.04 20.00
C ASP A 551 14.52 11.58 19.90
N LYS A 552 14.68 12.28 21.04
CA LYS A 552 14.66 13.75 21.11
C LYS A 552 15.74 14.41 20.25
N LEU A 553 16.91 13.79 20.10
CA LEU A 553 18.02 14.38 19.34
C LEU A 553 17.69 14.41 17.85
N GLU A 554 17.14 13.30 17.34
CA GLU A 554 16.69 13.15 15.97
C GLU A 554 15.50 14.06 15.67
N GLN A 555 14.55 14.16 16.61
CA GLN A 555 13.41 15.07 16.51
C GLN A 555 13.86 16.52 16.33
N GLN A 556 14.98 16.92 16.92
CA GLN A 556 15.52 18.29 16.85
C GLN A 556 16.54 18.50 15.71
N HIS A 557 16.73 17.49 14.86
CA HIS A 557 17.73 17.53 13.80
C HIS A 557 17.42 18.60 12.73
N ALA A 558 18.46 19.19 12.14
CA ALA A 558 18.37 20.22 11.10
C ALA A 558 17.65 19.76 9.82
N LEU A 559 17.49 18.44 9.63
CA LEU A 559 16.70 17.85 8.55
C LEU A 559 15.31 18.48 8.48
N PHE A 560 14.64 18.64 9.63
CA PHE A 560 13.28 19.18 9.72
C PHE A 560 13.22 20.70 9.53
N THR A 561 14.36 21.39 9.48
CA THR A 561 14.44 22.79 9.06
C THR A 561 14.45 22.91 7.54
N HIS A 562 15.05 21.94 6.86
CA HIS A 562 15.15 21.92 5.40
C HIS A 562 13.97 21.22 4.72
N TYR A 563 13.45 20.15 5.31
CA TYR A 563 12.34 19.38 4.77
C TYR A 563 11.18 19.36 5.76
N LYS A 564 9.99 19.66 5.26
CA LYS A 564 8.77 19.66 6.07
C LYS A 564 8.21 18.25 6.19
N ASP A 565 7.77 17.94 7.40
CA ASP A 565 6.99 16.75 7.73
C ASP A 565 5.50 17.15 7.87
N PRO A 566 4.61 16.65 7.00
CA PRO A 566 3.18 16.97 7.06
C PRO A 566 2.49 16.59 8.38
N CYS A 567 2.99 15.55 9.06
CA CYS A 567 2.42 14.99 10.27
C CYS A 567 2.91 15.69 11.55
N ARG A 568 3.86 16.63 11.43
CA ARG A 568 4.57 17.23 12.56
C ARG A 568 4.03 18.61 12.92
N LEU A 569 3.83 18.88 14.21
CA LEU A 569 3.66 20.23 14.75
C LEU A 569 5.00 20.80 15.21
N GLY A 570 5.82 19.97 15.85
CA GLY A 570 7.12 20.33 16.39
C GLY A 570 7.95 19.11 16.80
N PRO A 571 9.17 19.32 17.29
CA PRO A 571 10.00 18.22 17.79
C PRO A 571 9.32 17.53 18.99
N GLY A 572 9.03 16.23 18.86
CA GLY A 572 8.34 15.45 19.89
C GLY A 572 6.81 15.65 19.91
N GLU A 573 6.27 16.38 18.94
CA GLU A 573 4.84 16.70 18.84
C GLU A 573 4.30 16.46 17.42
N ASP A 574 3.55 15.37 17.28
CA ASP A 574 2.79 15.05 16.09
C ASP A 574 1.41 15.72 16.10
N LYS A 575 0.86 15.93 14.89
CA LYS A 575 -0.51 16.40 14.70
C LYS A 575 -1.50 15.37 15.25
N PRO A 576 -2.70 15.80 15.71
CA PRO A 576 -3.65 14.89 16.36
C PRO A 576 -4.12 13.71 15.49
N TRP A 577 -4.11 13.86 14.17
CA TRP A 577 -4.50 12.82 13.21
C TRP A 577 -3.34 11.91 12.79
N ALA A 578 -2.09 12.27 13.08
CA ALA A 578 -0.94 11.47 12.71
C ALA A 578 -0.92 10.16 13.52
N LEU A 579 -0.48 9.08 12.87
CA LEU A 579 -0.47 7.74 13.42
C LEU A 579 0.95 7.18 13.50
N GLY A 580 1.16 6.34 14.51
CA GLY A 580 2.28 5.42 14.52
C GLY A 580 2.22 4.46 13.34
N THR A 581 3.39 4.09 12.84
CA THR A 581 3.53 3.24 11.65
C THR A 581 4.07 1.86 11.98
N LEU A 582 4.63 1.66 13.18
CA LEU A 582 5.11 0.35 13.63
C LEU A 582 3.99 -0.43 14.35
N LEU A 583 3.67 -1.61 13.82
CA LEU A 583 2.65 -2.52 14.36
C LEU A 583 3.24 -3.45 15.43
N ASP A 584 2.45 -3.77 16.45
CA ASP A 584 2.79 -4.84 17.38
C ASP A 584 2.72 -6.20 16.65
N THR A 585 3.89 -6.83 16.50
CA THR A 585 4.02 -8.09 15.78
C THR A 585 3.15 -9.22 16.35
N SER A 586 2.77 -9.17 17.63
CA SER A 586 1.97 -10.21 18.28
C SER A 586 0.54 -10.30 17.73
N GLY A 587 -0.05 -9.17 17.34
CA GLY A 587 -1.43 -9.04 16.83
C GLY A 587 -1.58 -9.14 15.31
N LEU A 588 -0.50 -9.33 14.54
CA LEU A 588 -0.53 -9.30 13.06
C LEU A 588 -1.50 -10.29 12.40
N TYR A 589 -1.87 -11.36 13.10
CA TYR A 589 -2.74 -12.42 12.57
C TYR A 589 -4.09 -12.52 13.29
N ASP A 590 -4.44 -11.51 14.08
CA ASP A 590 -5.77 -11.44 14.66
C ASP A 590 -6.80 -11.10 13.58
N GLU A 591 -8.00 -11.65 13.71
CA GLU A 591 -9.05 -11.50 12.69
C GLU A 591 -9.40 -10.03 12.47
N GLU A 592 -9.28 -9.22 13.52
CA GLU A 592 -9.55 -7.79 13.51
C GLU A 592 -8.44 -6.96 12.82
N ALA A 593 -7.21 -7.48 12.68
CA ALA A 593 -6.06 -6.73 12.15
C ALA A 593 -5.43 -7.34 10.88
N SER A 594 -5.91 -8.49 10.43
CA SER A 594 -5.27 -9.26 9.34
C SER A 594 -5.76 -8.90 7.92
N SER A 595 -6.84 -8.13 7.77
CA SER A 595 -7.31 -7.63 6.48
C SER A 595 -7.14 -6.11 6.35
N PRO A 596 -7.00 -5.55 5.14
CA PRO A 596 -6.87 -4.11 4.95
C PRO A 596 -7.98 -3.28 5.60
N GLU A 597 -9.23 -3.68 5.39
CA GLU A 597 -10.42 -2.98 5.89
C GLU A 597 -10.59 -3.15 7.40
N SER A 598 -10.25 -4.32 7.94
CA SER A 598 -10.31 -4.53 9.39
C SER A 598 -9.23 -3.72 10.10
N LEU A 599 -7.98 -3.74 9.60
CA LEU A 599 -6.89 -2.95 10.15
C LEU A 599 -7.17 -1.44 10.04
N GLN A 600 -7.82 -0.98 8.96
CA GLN A 600 -8.27 0.41 8.83
C GLN A 600 -9.19 0.79 10.00
N LYS A 601 -10.22 -0.02 10.29
CA LYS A 601 -11.15 0.21 11.41
C LYS A 601 -10.44 0.20 12.77
N VAL A 602 -9.45 -0.68 12.94
CA VAL A 602 -8.63 -0.72 14.16
C VAL A 602 -7.83 0.57 14.31
N MET A 603 -7.24 1.08 13.23
CA MET A 603 -6.44 2.32 13.27
C MET A 603 -7.29 3.58 13.47
N GLU A 604 -8.55 3.59 13.02
CA GLU A 604 -9.50 4.68 13.29
C GLU A 604 -9.90 4.73 14.78
N ASN A 605 -9.88 3.59 15.46
CA ASN A 605 -10.25 3.44 16.86
C ASN A 605 -9.04 3.67 17.80
N GLU A 606 -9.19 4.47 18.86
CA GLU A 606 -8.09 4.76 19.79
C GLU A 606 -7.66 3.55 20.64
N GLU A 607 -8.61 2.74 21.11
CA GLU A 607 -8.33 1.49 21.80
C GLU A 607 -7.64 0.49 20.88
N GLY A 608 -8.09 0.40 19.63
CA GLY A 608 -7.46 -0.42 18.60
C GLY A 608 -6.01 -0.03 18.34
N ARG A 609 -5.74 1.29 18.23
CA ARG A 609 -4.36 1.78 18.13
C ARG A 609 -3.49 1.37 19.31
N LYS A 610 -4.01 1.46 20.55
CA LYS A 610 -3.27 1.09 21.76
C LYS A 610 -2.93 -0.40 21.84
N GLU A 611 -3.70 -1.25 21.17
CA GLU A 611 -3.49 -2.69 21.14
C GLU A 611 -2.55 -3.13 20.01
N TYR A 612 -2.65 -2.50 18.83
CA TYR A 612 -1.97 -2.97 17.62
C TYR A 612 -0.80 -2.11 17.15
N LEU A 613 -0.57 -0.92 17.73
CA LEU A 613 0.63 -0.11 17.45
C LEU A 613 1.65 -0.23 18.58
N VAL A 614 2.93 -0.14 18.22
CA VAL A 614 4.01 -0.02 19.20
C VAL A 614 4.00 1.39 19.79
N PHE A 615 4.08 1.47 21.11
CA PHE A 615 4.22 2.72 21.86
C PHE A 615 5.60 2.82 22.52
N PRO A 616 6.09 4.04 22.83
CA PRO A 616 7.33 4.22 23.57
C PRO A 616 7.31 3.48 24.92
N SER A 617 8.35 2.68 25.18
CA SER A 617 8.47 1.93 26.44
C SER A 617 8.73 2.89 27.61
N SER A 618 8.01 2.74 28.73
CA SER A 618 8.31 3.52 29.93
C SER A 618 9.55 2.96 30.64
N LYS A 619 10.60 3.77 30.84
CA LYS A 619 11.87 3.37 31.49
C LYS A 619 11.76 2.85 32.94
N ASN A 620 10.57 2.85 33.56
CA ASN A 620 10.36 2.53 34.97
C ASN A 620 9.83 1.11 35.25
N HIS A 621 9.90 0.18 34.30
CA HIS A 621 9.31 -1.15 34.50
C HIS A 621 10.32 -2.22 34.96
N CYS A 622 10.15 -2.69 36.21
CA CYS A 622 10.60 -4.01 36.65
C CYS A 622 9.68 -5.08 36.04
N PRO A 623 10.17 -6.22 35.53
CA PRO A 623 9.34 -7.25 34.88
C PRO A 623 8.29 -7.92 35.79
N SER A 624 8.20 -7.56 37.08
CA SER A 624 7.30 -8.16 38.07
C SER A 624 5.94 -7.45 38.25
N GLN A 625 5.64 -6.35 37.56
CA GLN A 625 4.37 -5.63 37.71
C GLN A 625 3.44 -5.79 36.50
N LYS A 626 3.03 -7.02 36.17
CA LYS A 626 1.85 -7.23 35.31
C LYS A 626 0.64 -6.63 36.03
N GLY A 627 0.10 -5.51 35.53
CA GLY A 627 -1.25 -5.08 35.93
C GLY A 627 -1.54 -3.58 36.03
N ARG A 628 -0.57 -2.66 35.88
CA ARG A 628 -0.89 -1.22 35.80
C ARG A 628 -0.86 -0.73 34.35
N LYS A 629 -2.04 -0.48 33.79
CA LYS A 629 -2.21 0.24 32.51
C LYS A 629 -1.74 1.68 32.73
N ILE A 630 -0.47 1.97 32.43
CA ILE A 630 -0.01 3.35 32.27
C ILE A 630 -0.80 3.93 31.09
N PRO A 631 -1.31 5.17 31.16
CA PRO A 631 -1.98 5.78 30.01
C PRO A 631 -1.00 5.88 28.84
N LEU A 632 -1.15 5.04 27.82
CA LEU A 632 -0.48 5.19 26.55
C LEU A 632 -0.97 6.51 25.94
N LYS A 633 -0.08 7.49 25.81
CA LYS A 633 -0.38 8.81 25.28
C LYS A 633 0.10 8.89 23.83
N GLY A 634 -0.73 9.47 22.96
CA GLY A 634 -0.44 9.61 21.53
C GLY A 634 -1.04 8.48 20.69
N ASN A 635 -0.62 8.40 19.43
CA ASN A 635 -1.17 7.48 18.44
C ASN A 635 -0.15 6.43 17.98
N GLY A 636 0.80 6.05 18.83
CA GLY A 636 1.87 5.08 18.51
C GLY A 636 3.16 5.72 17.99
N ARG A 637 4.18 4.90 17.72
CA ARG A 637 5.48 5.32 17.20
C ARG A 637 5.44 5.44 15.68
N ARG A 638 5.57 6.66 15.16
CA ARG A 638 5.62 6.97 13.72
C ARG A 638 7.09 7.06 13.31
N ILE A 639 7.57 6.04 12.61
CA ILE A 639 8.99 5.92 12.23
C ILE A 639 9.22 5.94 10.71
N ASP A 640 8.14 5.83 9.94
CA ASP A 640 8.15 5.95 8.48
C ASP A 640 7.74 7.38 8.09
N TYR A 641 8.59 8.04 7.31
CA TYR A 641 8.44 9.45 6.97
C TYR A 641 8.34 9.68 5.46
N ILE A 642 7.59 10.72 5.08
CA ILE A 642 7.67 11.39 3.79
C ILE A 642 7.86 12.88 4.06
N LEU A 643 9.00 13.40 3.67
CA LEU A 643 9.42 14.78 3.89
C LEU A 643 9.60 15.47 2.54
N TYR A 644 9.22 16.74 2.44
CA TYR A 644 9.34 17.50 1.19
C TYR A 644 9.96 18.87 1.44
N LYS A 645 10.70 19.37 0.46
CA LYS A 645 11.29 20.72 0.49
C LYS A 645 10.35 21.72 -0.15
N GLU A 646 10.16 22.88 0.47
CA GLU A 646 9.46 24.02 -0.15
C GLU A 646 10.42 25.03 -0.78
N GLU A 647 11.61 25.19 -0.19
CA GLU A 647 12.57 26.23 -0.59
C GLU A 647 13.66 25.71 -1.53
N GLY A 648 14.17 26.57 -2.42
CA GLY A 648 15.24 26.22 -3.35
C GLY A 648 14.80 25.26 -4.47
N LEU A 649 13.51 25.26 -4.78
CA LEU A 649 12.93 24.77 -6.03
C LEU A 649 12.93 25.89 -7.08
N GLN A 650 12.24 25.70 -8.22
CA GLN A 650 12.03 26.81 -9.15
C GLN A 650 11.37 27.99 -8.39
N PRO A 651 11.98 29.20 -8.35
CA PRO A 651 11.46 30.39 -7.65
C PRO A 651 9.97 30.72 -7.81
N ASP A 652 9.40 30.47 -8.99
CA ASP A 652 8.02 30.79 -9.34
C ASP A 652 7.06 29.64 -9.03
N TRP A 653 7.55 28.51 -8.53
CA TRP A 653 6.75 27.32 -8.29
C TRP A 653 6.50 27.12 -6.80
N LYS A 654 5.25 26.81 -6.46
CA LYS A 654 4.83 26.49 -5.12
C LYS A 654 4.56 24.99 -5.01
N VAL A 655 5.10 24.37 -3.97
CA VAL A 655 4.82 22.97 -3.63
C VAL A 655 3.97 22.93 -2.38
N ASP A 656 2.74 22.46 -2.53
CA ASP A 656 1.79 22.28 -1.44
C ASP A 656 1.44 20.80 -1.30
N ILE A 657 1.11 20.37 -0.09
CA ILE A 657 0.52 19.04 0.12
C ILE A 657 -0.98 19.07 -0.19
N GLU A 658 -1.44 18.08 -0.95
CA GLU A 658 -2.85 17.89 -1.31
C GLU A 658 -3.50 16.80 -0.44
N GLU A 659 -2.76 15.71 -0.21
CA GLU A 659 -3.26 14.50 0.45
C GLU A 659 -2.14 13.82 1.24
N PHE A 660 -2.45 13.29 2.43
CA PHE A 660 -1.57 12.38 3.18
C PHE A 660 -2.35 11.16 3.66
N SER A 661 -1.82 9.95 3.50
CA SER A 661 -2.50 8.74 3.94
C SER A 661 -1.61 7.72 4.64
N PHE A 662 -2.16 7.12 5.70
CA PHE A 662 -1.64 5.90 6.31
C PHE A 662 -2.35 4.70 5.69
N ILE A 663 -1.61 3.72 5.20
CA ILE A 663 -2.13 2.67 4.31
C ILE A 663 -2.08 1.32 5.00
N THR A 664 -3.24 0.67 5.12
CA THR A 664 -3.39 -0.65 5.75
C THR A 664 -3.44 -1.80 4.72
N GLN A 665 -3.27 -1.50 3.42
CA GLN A 665 -3.39 -2.52 2.35
C GLN A 665 -2.44 -3.72 2.51
N LEU A 666 -1.33 -3.55 3.22
CA LEU A 666 -0.36 -4.61 3.50
C LEU A 666 -0.61 -5.37 4.82
N ALA A 667 -1.80 -5.24 5.42
CA ALA A 667 -2.20 -5.99 6.61
C ALA A 667 -1.86 -7.48 6.51
N GLY A 668 -1.21 -8.01 7.56
CA GLY A 668 -0.75 -9.39 7.67
C GLY A 668 0.47 -9.75 6.80
N LEU A 669 1.05 -8.80 6.05
CA LEU A 669 2.20 -9.03 5.16
C LEU A 669 3.48 -8.33 5.61
N THR A 670 3.39 -7.38 6.53
CA THR A 670 4.51 -6.64 7.12
C THR A 670 4.07 -6.13 8.49
N ASP A 671 5.01 -5.70 9.31
CA ASP A 671 4.82 -5.07 10.62
C ASP A 671 4.84 -3.53 10.57
N HIS A 672 4.82 -2.95 9.36
CA HIS A 672 4.67 -1.50 9.18
C HIS A 672 3.38 -1.11 8.43
N LEU A 673 2.76 -0.02 8.85
CA LEU A 673 1.83 0.73 8.00
C LEU A 673 2.62 1.45 6.91
N SER A 674 2.13 1.38 5.68
CA SER A 674 2.72 2.17 4.59
C SER A 674 2.23 3.61 4.68
N VAL A 675 2.99 4.56 4.16
CA VAL A 675 2.61 5.99 4.13
C VAL A 675 2.63 6.50 2.70
N ALA A 676 1.73 7.42 2.37
CA ALA A 676 1.74 8.11 1.09
C ALA A 676 1.40 9.59 1.22
N ALA A 677 1.94 10.39 0.29
CA ALA A 677 1.65 11.82 0.20
C ALA A 677 1.47 12.23 -1.27
N ARG A 678 0.55 13.16 -1.51
CA ARG A 678 0.35 13.81 -2.81
C ARG A 678 0.77 15.26 -2.70
N LEU A 679 1.75 15.65 -3.52
CA LEU A 679 2.24 17.03 -3.61
C LEU A 679 1.73 17.67 -4.90
N VAL A 680 1.19 18.87 -4.81
CA VAL A 680 0.82 19.71 -5.95
C VAL A 680 1.93 20.72 -6.18
N VAL A 681 2.43 20.77 -7.41
CA VAL A 681 3.38 21.79 -7.87
C VAL A 681 2.64 22.75 -8.78
N SER A 682 2.47 24.01 -8.39
CA SER A 682 1.78 25.05 -9.16
C SER A 682 2.71 26.21 -9.52
N THR A 683 2.48 26.84 -10.67
CA THR A 683 3.17 28.09 -11.02
C THR A 683 2.43 29.24 -10.32
N GLY A 684 3.09 30.00 -9.47
CA GLY A 684 2.51 31.02 -8.59
C GLY A 684 1.89 32.25 -9.28
N GLU A 685 1.49 32.15 -10.54
CA GLU A 685 0.66 33.16 -11.21
C GLU A 685 -0.75 33.10 -10.63
N GLU A 686 -0.95 33.71 -9.46
CA GLU A 686 -2.28 34.19 -9.07
C GLU A 686 -2.71 35.23 -10.10
N GLU A 687 -3.85 35.00 -10.77
CA GLU A 687 -4.50 35.97 -11.66
C GLU A 687 -4.65 37.32 -10.93
N THR A 688 -3.80 38.29 -11.29
CA THR A 688 -3.92 39.70 -10.86
C THR A 688 -5.18 40.37 -11.37
#